data_AF-A0A8H4AZW0-F1
#
_entry.id   AF-A0A8H4AZW0-F1
#
_cell.length_a   1.000
_cell.length_b   1.000
_cell.length_c   1.000
_cell.angle_alpha   90.00
_cell.angle_beta   90.00
_cell.angle_gamma   90.00
#
_symmetry.space_group_name_H-M   'P 1'
#
loop_
_entity.id
_entity.type
_entity.pdbx_description
1 polymer ?
#
loop_
_entity_poly.entity_id
_entity_poly.type
_entity_poly.pdbx_seq_one_letter_code
_entity_poly.pdbx_strand_id
1 'polypeptide(L)'
;MKISNYLIFNFVTIFILVFLPSGLTQVSVRYSTFTYPEITNQPNLTGTQPQILTFTHYNDNSGTAVVRIARVNYYNTATNSYCYEQRLLLRVIQTNGRVIEINYEDATEIQDINYCAVRSKNPLNIYPLFDKYILVTYTHATNTSDTTTYTDRGMVFDWDGNILSHLEFGSSYLSPGTNWFPNEFIVNNITPKKGFLRLSAVNNINGVDSFKWSQYGYNGNGNINFDFSLYNELDQLYTDWTFPLLPILSNMNGAFDVLQNNTILVALNGSTTTWSCFVIDLPKLAPQIDNGYGNLQISSTYPSRNDINLLLNTDTINITYYDRISLSDGNLTIYQTINITKIPRLMINSRTCDASKCIPLGTILNLKVLTSTFNDPGGKYSIEIDNNFVKNSDYNEPILGIDPNIWNFQTNNNVTINQKRTGDVRGKLRLTASGTTYFLSLNDSGRNDFFTGLINELLVIIPTEQGRLDSSKLHQNDPSNTDQLLISLIVYEMKNGDKKNATAIQNDLDQLIRNKYVTGISLFGNQTLLLDEKYGFQPSTSIMEFLQLHQLKIILLVVGVFLFLLLFIIAKIKSPKSQNFTILQIGITVFRTTTVTIFTFTDAKTVPNLYIPSVVFLIIPMGLNLLIAFLIIFHGGEKGFHDWFWQYGRIATLFALLSGANIDVLLILKSYLMELELFNAPLSENALKAVFWGSCADTALQDTPQFIIQIFYLLSSVEYEIIPLFALVASGLSVLSNIISKVLFIKFKKYSPYLISHYDHHAVESSPDDQKSNTDFDDDDSYT
;
A
#
# COMPACT_ATOMS: atom_id res chain seq x y z
N MET A 1 34.49 -10.61 25.46
CA MET A 1 34.70 -10.57 24.00
C MET A 1 33.42 -10.17 23.25
N LYS A 2 32.88 -8.97 23.51
CA LYS A 2 31.68 -8.41 22.83
C LYS A 2 31.78 -6.91 22.49
N ILE A 3 32.92 -6.28 22.80
CA ILE A 3 33.20 -4.87 22.49
C ILE A 3 33.86 -4.73 21.10
N SER A 4 34.47 -5.81 20.58
CA SER A 4 35.16 -5.80 19.28
C SER A 4 34.22 -5.72 18.08
N ASN A 5 33.04 -6.36 18.11
CA ASN A 5 32.12 -6.34 16.97
C ASN A 5 31.38 -5.00 16.82
N TYR A 6 31.14 -4.25 17.90
CA TYR A 6 30.52 -2.93 17.79
C TYR A 6 31.52 -1.88 17.28
N LEU A 7 32.80 -2.03 17.62
CA LEU A 7 33.87 -1.21 17.07
C LEU A 7 34.14 -1.56 15.60
N ILE A 8 34.16 -2.85 15.21
CA ILE A 8 34.31 -3.25 13.80
C ILE A 8 33.08 -2.83 13.00
N PHE A 9 31.86 -2.93 13.54
CA PHE A 9 30.66 -2.49 12.84
C PHE A 9 30.64 -0.97 12.67
N ASN A 10 31.04 -0.19 13.68
CA ASN A 10 31.17 1.27 13.53
C ASN A 10 32.35 1.66 12.64
N PHE A 11 33.47 0.94 12.67
CA PHE A 11 34.60 1.20 11.77
C PHE A 11 34.26 0.85 10.33
N VAL A 12 33.54 -0.25 10.09
CA VAL A 12 33.03 -0.63 8.77
C VAL A 12 31.93 0.34 8.33
N THR A 13 31.07 0.83 9.22
CA THR A 13 30.05 1.83 8.88
C THR A 13 30.68 3.19 8.58
N ILE A 14 31.71 3.61 9.34
CA ILE A 14 32.47 4.84 9.07
C ILE A 14 33.33 4.68 7.80
N PHE A 15 33.95 3.52 7.56
CA PHE A 15 34.72 3.25 6.35
C PHE A 15 33.81 3.16 5.11
N ILE A 16 32.60 2.61 5.25
CA ILE A 16 31.57 2.59 4.20
C ILE A 16 30.96 4.00 4.00
N LEU A 17 30.88 4.85 5.03
CA LEU A 17 30.46 6.25 4.89
C LEU A 17 31.57 7.18 4.34
N VAL A 18 32.85 6.81 4.49
CA VAL A 18 34.00 7.54 3.94
C VAL A 18 34.35 7.10 2.52
N PHE A 19 33.99 5.86 2.11
CA PHE A 19 34.32 5.30 0.79
C PHE A 19 33.13 4.91 -0.09
N LEU A 20 31.87 4.94 0.38
CA LEU A 20 30.75 5.07 -0.54
C LEU A 20 30.80 6.49 -1.10
N PRO A 21 30.93 6.68 -2.42
CA PRO A 21 30.65 7.98 -2.99
C PRO A 21 29.22 8.29 -2.57
N SER A 22 29.06 9.31 -1.73
CA SER A 22 27.79 9.96 -1.55
C SER A 22 27.39 10.44 -2.93
N GLY A 23 26.60 9.61 -3.61
CA GLY A 23 25.75 10.00 -4.73
C GLY A 23 24.65 10.95 -4.25
N LEU A 24 25.01 11.93 -3.40
CA LEU A 24 24.62 13.28 -3.70
C LEU A 24 25.18 13.51 -5.09
N THR A 25 24.34 13.39 -6.11
CA THR A 25 24.49 14.27 -7.26
C THR A 25 24.35 15.69 -6.71
N GLN A 26 25.43 16.20 -6.10
CA GLN A 26 25.86 17.53 -6.44
C GLN A 26 25.93 17.47 -7.96
N VAL A 27 24.86 17.92 -8.61
CA VAL A 27 25.00 18.51 -9.92
C VAL A 27 25.97 19.65 -9.66
N SER A 28 27.27 19.35 -9.69
CA SER A 28 28.30 20.35 -9.85
C SER A 28 27.85 21.05 -11.11
N VAL A 29 27.32 22.26 -10.98
CA VAL A 29 26.95 23.08 -12.12
C VAL A 29 28.20 23.11 -12.97
N ARG A 30 28.20 22.33 -14.07
CA ARG A 30 29.31 22.30 -15.01
C ARG A 30 29.19 23.62 -15.74
N TYR A 31 29.85 24.64 -15.22
CA TYR A 31 30.01 25.88 -15.95
C TYR A 31 31.17 25.66 -16.93
N SER A 32 30.91 25.91 -18.20
CA SER A 32 31.96 26.08 -19.20
C SER A 32 32.19 27.59 -19.35
N THR A 33 33.45 27.99 -19.42
CA THR A 33 33.82 29.38 -19.69
C THR A 33 34.09 29.51 -21.18
N PHE A 34 33.39 30.44 -21.81
CA PHE A 34 33.61 30.82 -23.20
C PHE A 34 34.20 32.23 -23.22
N THR A 35 35.30 32.42 -23.95
CA THR A 35 35.95 33.72 -24.11
C THR A 35 36.19 33.96 -25.58
N TYR A 36 35.75 35.11 -26.07
CA TYR A 36 35.88 35.49 -27.46
C TYR A 36 36.59 36.86 -27.55
N PRO A 37 37.71 36.96 -28.29
CA PRO A 37 38.45 38.20 -28.42
C PRO A 37 37.77 39.15 -29.41
N GLU A 38 37.32 40.30 -28.92
CA GLU A 38 36.71 41.34 -29.76
C GLU A 38 37.80 42.28 -30.31
N ILE A 39 38.31 42.00 -31.51
CA ILE A 39 39.37 42.78 -32.17
C ILE A 39 38.71 43.91 -32.99
N THR A 40 39.15 45.15 -32.82
CA THR A 40 38.60 46.29 -33.57
C THR A 40 39.73 47.10 -34.20
N ASN A 41 39.60 47.40 -35.50
CA ASN A 41 40.63 48.07 -36.31
C ASN A 41 40.51 49.61 -36.31
N GLN A 42 39.75 50.22 -35.40
CA GLN A 42 39.58 51.69 -35.40
C GLN A 42 40.68 52.43 -34.62
N PRO A 43 41.28 53.49 -35.19
CA PRO A 43 42.38 54.24 -34.58
C PRO A 43 41.99 55.13 -33.38
N ASN A 44 40.69 55.37 -33.10
CA ASN A 44 40.23 56.30 -32.05
C ASN A 44 39.46 55.67 -30.87
N LEU A 45 39.26 54.35 -30.83
CA LEU A 45 38.54 53.64 -29.75
C LEU A 45 39.46 52.66 -28.99
N THR A 46 40.77 52.84 -29.08
CA THR A 46 41.75 52.01 -28.39
C THR A 46 41.68 52.24 -26.87
N GLY A 47 41.06 51.31 -26.14
CA GLY A 47 41.20 51.21 -24.68
C GLY A 47 39.93 50.95 -23.85
N THR A 48 38.72 51.10 -24.41
CA THR A 48 37.47 50.82 -23.67
C THR A 48 37.05 49.35 -23.82
N GLN A 49 36.66 48.74 -22.69
CA GLN A 49 36.24 47.34 -22.65
C GLN A 49 34.90 47.16 -23.40
N PRO A 50 34.75 46.17 -24.30
CA PRO A 50 33.47 45.86 -24.93
C PRO A 50 32.45 45.42 -23.88
N GLN A 51 31.23 45.92 -23.99
CA GLN A 51 30.12 45.59 -23.11
C GLN A 51 29.04 44.81 -23.85
N ILE A 52 28.45 43.83 -23.18
CA ILE A 52 27.28 43.12 -23.67
C ILE A 52 26.06 43.94 -23.29
N LEU A 53 25.37 44.50 -24.30
CA LEU A 53 24.17 45.32 -24.08
C LEU A 53 22.89 44.48 -24.09
N THR A 54 22.89 43.37 -24.82
CA THR A 54 21.74 42.46 -24.92
C THR A 54 22.23 41.04 -25.15
N PHE A 55 21.62 40.07 -24.46
CA PHE A 55 21.88 38.65 -24.62
C PHE A 55 20.53 37.92 -24.66
N THR A 56 20.27 37.18 -25.73
CA THR A 56 18.98 36.50 -25.96
C THR A 56 19.20 35.24 -26.81
N HIS A 57 18.19 34.38 -26.95
CA HIS A 57 18.32 33.08 -27.63
C HIS A 57 17.14 32.75 -28.56
N TYR A 58 17.35 31.79 -29.46
CA TYR A 58 16.31 31.29 -30.36
C TYR A 58 15.39 30.29 -29.64
N ASN A 59 14.08 30.45 -29.82
CA ASN A 59 13.09 29.54 -29.23
C ASN A 59 13.03 28.18 -29.95
N ASP A 60 13.24 28.16 -31.27
CA ASP A 60 13.23 26.95 -32.12
C ASP A 60 14.61 26.27 -32.21
N ASN A 61 15.66 26.94 -31.74
CA ASN A 61 17.02 26.40 -31.68
C ASN A 61 17.68 26.79 -30.34
N SER A 62 17.31 26.06 -29.29
CA SER A 62 17.75 26.29 -27.90
C SER A 62 19.27 26.22 -27.69
N GLY A 63 20.04 25.77 -28.69
CA GLY A 63 21.49 25.76 -28.69
C GLY A 63 22.15 27.02 -29.25
N THR A 64 21.40 28.06 -29.61
CA THR A 64 21.92 29.27 -30.27
C THR A 64 21.45 30.56 -29.59
N ALA A 65 22.40 31.43 -29.27
CA ALA A 65 22.18 32.75 -28.67
C ALA A 65 22.63 33.87 -29.61
N VAL A 66 22.06 35.06 -29.45
CA VAL A 66 22.49 36.29 -30.12
C VAL A 66 22.85 37.32 -29.06
N VAL A 67 24.02 37.92 -29.22
CA VAL A 67 24.55 38.92 -28.30
C VAL A 67 24.82 40.21 -29.06
N ARG A 68 24.35 41.34 -28.53
CA ARG A 68 24.74 42.68 -28.99
C ARG A 68 25.89 43.18 -28.14
N ILE A 69 26.99 43.55 -28.79
CA ILE A 69 28.19 44.09 -28.16
C ILE A 69 28.37 45.54 -28.59
N ALA A 70 28.80 46.40 -27.66
CA ALA A 70 29.19 47.78 -27.99
C ALA A 70 30.23 48.30 -26.99
N ARG A 71 31.03 49.29 -27.40
CA ARG A 71 31.89 50.06 -26.51
C ARG A 71 31.25 51.38 -26.14
N VAL A 72 31.49 51.82 -24.90
CA VAL A 72 31.12 53.18 -24.46
C VAL A 72 31.95 54.18 -25.25
N ASN A 73 31.27 55.14 -25.87
CA ASN A 73 31.88 56.27 -26.57
C ASN A 73 32.07 57.43 -25.58
N TYR A 74 30.99 57.87 -24.94
CA TYR A 74 31.03 58.89 -23.89
C TYR A 74 29.84 58.78 -22.94
N TYR A 75 29.94 59.44 -21.78
CA TYR A 75 28.83 59.61 -20.84
C TYR A 75 28.23 61.01 -21.01
N ASN A 76 26.93 61.10 -21.29
CA ASN A 76 26.22 62.36 -21.39
C ASN A 76 25.76 62.81 -20.01
N THR A 77 26.41 63.83 -19.45
CA THR A 77 26.11 64.39 -18.14
C THR A 77 24.78 65.17 -18.10
N ALA A 78 24.28 65.65 -19.24
CA ALA A 78 23.00 66.36 -19.30
C ALA A 78 21.81 65.41 -19.16
N THR A 79 21.91 64.19 -19.69
CA THR A 79 20.86 63.16 -19.66
C THR A 79 21.12 62.03 -18.67
N ASN A 80 22.26 62.07 -17.98
CA ASN A 80 22.76 61.00 -17.11
C ASN A 80 22.73 59.62 -17.79
N SER A 81 23.25 59.52 -19.02
CA SER A 81 23.17 58.30 -19.80
C SER A 81 24.44 58.00 -20.61
N TYR A 82 24.68 56.71 -20.83
CA TYR A 82 25.80 56.24 -21.65
C TYR A 82 25.44 56.26 -23.13
N CYS A 83 26.36 56.76 -23.94
CA CYS A 83 26.31 56.69 -25.40
C CYS A 83 27.41 55.74 -25.89
N TYR A 84 27.05 54.86 -26.80
CA TYR A 84 27.90 53.81 -27.34
C TYR A 84 28.40 54.15 -28.75
N GLU A 85 29.37 53.38 -29.24
CA GLU A 85 29.82 53.48 -30.63
C GLU A 85 28.66 53.25 -31.61
N GLN A 86 28.64 54.01 -32.72
CA GLN A 86 27.56 54.00 -33.72
C GLN A 86 27.69 52.80 -34.68
N ARG A 87 27.77 51.60 -34.12
CA ARG A 87 27.94 50.34 -34.87
C ARG A 87 27.03 49.27 -34.26
N LEU A 88 26.40 48.49 -35.11
CA LEU A 88 25.61 47.34 -34.68
C LEU A 88 26.47 46.08 -34.83
N LEU A 89 27.00 45.60 -33.71
CA LEU A 89 27.82 44.40 -33.65
C LEU A 89 27.02 43.28 -32.97
N LEU A 90 26.70 42.23 -33.73
CA LEU A 90 26.00 41.05 -33.24
C LEU A 90 26.90 39.82 -33.30
N ARG A 91 26.82 38.98 -32.27
CA ARG A 91 27.50 37.69 -32.20
C ARG A 91 26.45 36.60 -32.06
N VAL A 92 26.34 35.72 -33.05
CA VAL A 92 25.53 34.50 -32.93
C VAL A 92 26.42 33.42 -32.35
N ILE A 93 26.11 32.98 -31.14
CA ILE A 93 26.92 32.03 -30.36
C ILE A 93 26.19 30.70 -30.31
N GLN A 94 26.87 29.64 -30.73
CA GLN A 94 26.34 28.27 -30.69
C GLN A 94 26.94 27.48 -29.53
N THR A 95 26.21 26.48 -29.02
CA THR A 95 26.66 25.61 -27.90
C THR A 95 27.96 24.85 -28.16
N ASN A 96 28.37 24.70 -29.44
CA ASN A 96 29.66 24.13 -29.83
C ASN A 96 30.83 25.12 -29.74
N GLY A 97 30.59 26.36 -29.30
CA GLY A 97 31.60 27.42 -29.17
C GLY A 97 31.86 28.21 -30.45
N ARG A 98 31.14 27.93 -31.55
CA ARG A 98 31.23 28.71 -32.79
C ARG A 98 30.58 30.08 -32.61
N VAL A 99 31.24 31.12 -33.10
CA VAL A 99 30.72 32.49 -33.16
C VAL A 99 30.61 32.92 -34.61
N ILE A 100 29.45 33.46 -34.99
CA ILE A 100 29.24 34.14 -36.27
C ILE A 100 29.16 35.64 -35.98
N GLU A 101 30.03 36.40 -36.65
CA GLU A 101 30.10 37.85 -36.54
C GLU A 101 29.18 38.51 -37.57
N ILE A 102 28.28 39.36 -37.10
CA ILE A 102 27.48 40.24 -37.96
C ILE A 102 27.84 41.67 -37.56
N ASN A 103 28.61 42.34 -38.42
CA ASN A 103 29.11 43.70 -38.19
C ASN A 103 28.44 44.65 -39.19
N TYR A 104 27.53 45.49 -38.71
CA TYR A 104 26.91 46.54 -39.51
C TYR A 104 27.49 47.89 -39.09
N GLU A 105 28.58 48.27 -39.78
CA GLU A 105 29.47 49.35 -39.38
C GLU A 105 29.09 50.72 -39.97
N ASP A 106 28.49 50.73 -41.16
CA ASP A 106 28.03 51.94 -41.86
C ASP A 106 26.50 52.05 -41.79
N ALA A 107 25.97 52.03 -40.56
CA ALA A 107 24.53 51.94 -40.30
C ALA A 107 23.77 53.25 -40.57
N THR A 108 23.80 53.79 -41.80
CA THR A 108 23.18 55.09 -42.15
C THR A 108 21.68 55.17 -41.84
N GLU A 109 21.01 54.02 -41.76
CA GLU A 109 19.60 53.92 -41.40
C GLU A 109 19.33 54.10 -39.90
N ILE A 110 20.25 53.63 -39.05
CA ILE A 110 20.14 53.72 -37.59
C ILE A 110 20.85 55.00 -37.15
N GLN A 111 20.07 56.04 -36.86
CA GLN A 111 20.61 57.32 -36.44
C GLN A 111 21.22 57.27 -35.04
N ASP A 112 22.16 58.19 -34.77
CA ASP A 112 22.93 58.36 -33.54
C ASP A 112 22.09 58.30 -32.25
N ILE A 113 20.85 58.77 -32.30
CA ILE A 113 19.90 58.77 -31.16
C ILE A 113 19.68 57.37 -30.58
N ASN A 114 19.84 56.31 -31.37
CA ASN A 114 19.63 54.91 -30.96
C ASN A 114 20.80 54.31 -30.20
N TYR A 115 21.98 54.94 -30.29
CA TYR A 115 23.21 54.49 -29.64
C TYR A 115 23.41 55.15 -28.27
N CYS A 116 22.49 56.03 -27.85
CA CYS A 116 22.46 56.61 -26.51
C CYS A 116 21.32 56.02 -25.69
N ALA A 117 21.60 55.63 -24.45
CA ALA A 117 20.56 55.22 -23.53
C ALA A 117 19.64 56.40 -23.18
N VAL A 118 18.34 56.15 -23.14
CA VAL A 118 17.30 57.11 -22.77
C VAL A 118 16.70 56.65 -21.45
N ARG A 119 16.97 57.37 -20.35
CA ARG A 119 16.51 57.01 -18.99
C ARG A 119 16.76 55.54 -18.63
N SER A 120 17.98 55.07 -18.91
CA SER A 120 18.44 53.69 -18.67
C SER A 120 17.85 52.62 -19.59
N LYS A 121 17.12 52.97 -20.66
CA LYS A 121 16.68 52.04 -21.72
C LYS A 121 17.45 52.27 -23.01
N ASN A 122 17.80 51.20 -23.72
CA ASN A 122 18.42 51.28 -25.04
C ASN A 122 17.32 51.30 -26.12
N PRO A 123 17.29 52.29 -27.02
CA PRO A 123 16.35 52.31 -28.14
C PRO A 123 16.58 51.18 -29.15
N LEU A 124 17.84 50.76 -29.32
CA LEU A 124 18.24 49.70 -30.24
C LEU A 124 18.14 48.31 -29.56
N ASN A 125 17.15 47.50 -29.92
CA ASN A 125 16.92 46.16 -29.35
C ASN A 125 17.06 45.06 -30.40
N ILE A 126 17.30 43.82 -29.94
CA ILE A 126 17.45 42.64 -30.80
C ILE A 126 16.54 41.50 -30.34
N TYR A 127 15.92 40.82 -31.30
CA TYR A 127 15.00 39.72 -31.10
C TYR A 127 15.30 38.59 -32.10
N PRO A 128 15.91 37.48 -31.66
CA PRO A 128 16.02 36.26 -32.47
C PRO A 128 14.61 35.78 -32.79
N LEU A 129 14.29 35.59 -34.06
CA LEU A 129 12.94 35.23 -34.50
C LEU A 129 12.80 33.70 -34.58
N PHE A 130 13.32 33.12 -35.66
CA PHE A 130 13.33 31.69 -35.94
C PHE A 130 14.41 31.37 -36.98
N ASP A 131 14.79 30.10 -37.09
CA ASP A 131 15.85 29.58 -37.97
C ASP A 131 17.14 30.42 -37.88
N LYS A 132 17.38 31.33 -38.84
CA LYS A 132 18.56 32.20 -38.93
C LYS A 132 18.26 33.70 -38.81
N TYR A 133 17.01 34.08 -38.53
CA TYR A 133 16.55 35.46 -38.66
C TYR A 133 16.58 36.22 -37.33
N ILE A 134 17.06 37.45 -37.37
CA ILE A 134 17.20 38.35 -36.22
C ILE A 134 16.49 39.66 -36.54
N LEU A 135 15.51 40.04 -35.74
CA LEU A 135 14.89 41.36 -35.80
C LEU A 135 15.68 42.34 -34.94
N VAL A 136 16.03 43.48 -35.52
CA VAL A 136 16.64 44.61 -34.84
C VAL A 136 15.65 45.75 -34.87
N THR A 137 15.25 46.25 -33.71
CA THR A 137 14.30 47.38 -33.61
C THR A 137 15.01 48.65 -33.19
N TYR A 138 14.63 49.77 -33.77
CA TYR A 138 15.26 51.08 -33.58
C TYR A 138 14.27 52.20 -33.91
N THR A 139 14.62 53.45 -33.58
CA THR A 139 13.81 54.63 -33.88
C THR A 139 14.47 55.49 -34.96
N HIS A 140 13.69 55.96 -35.92
CA HIS A 140 14.14 56.84 -36.99
C HIS A 140 13.37 58.17 -36.95
N ALA A 141 14.07 59.28 -37.10
CA ALA A 141 13.51 60.63 -37.08
C ALA A 141 13.82 61.37 -38.38
N THR A 142 12.82 62.02 -38.97
CA THR A 142 13.06 62.93 -40.11
C THR A 142 13.77 64.21 -39.65
N ASN A 143 13.56 64.62 -38.40
CA ASN A 143 14.31 65.69 -37.74
C ASN A 143 14.71 65.27 -36.32
N THR A 144 15.99 64.98 -36.09
CA THR A 144 16.50 64.50 -34.79
C THR A 144 16.33 65.52 -33.66
N SER A 145 16.14 66.81 -33.96
CA SER A 145 15.86 67.85 -32.97
C SER A 145 14.39 67.97 -32.59
N ASP A 146 13.49 67.27 -33.28
CA ASP A 146 12.05 67.27 -33.04
C ASP A 146 11.54 65.85 -32.77
N THR A 147 11.28 65.56 -31.50
CA THR A 147 10.84 64.25 -31.02
C THR A 147 9.48 63.81 -31.58
N THR A 148 8.65 64.73 -32.08
CA THR A 148 7.37 64.40 -32.72
C THR A 148 7.53 63.69 -34.07
N THR A 149 8.74 63.76 -34.66
CA THR A 149 9.07 63.11 -35.93
C THR A 149 9.60 61.69 -35.77
N TYR A 150 9.69 61.18 -34.53
CA TYR A 150 10.31 59.90 -34.22
C TYR A 150 9.36 58.75 -34.56
N THR A 151 9.86 57.75 -35.28
CA THR A 151 9.12 56.57 -35.74
C THR A 151 9.88 55.30 -35.37
N ASP A 152 9.22 54.35 -34.73
CA ASP A 152 9.80 53.05 -34.42
C ASP A 152 9.80 52.18 -35.69
N ARG A 153 10.93 51.52 -35.94
CA ARG A 153 11.21 50.70 -37.11
C ARG A 153 11.92 49.41 -36.73
N GLY A 154 11.99 48.48 -37.66
CA GLY A 154 12.71 47.24 -37.52
C GLY A 154 13.46 46.85 -38.79
N MET A 155 14.50 46.05 -38.64
CA MET A 155 15.24 45.42 -39.73
C MET A 155 15.46 43.96 -39.41
N VAL A 156 15.27 43.09 -40.41
CA VAL A 156 15.50 41.65 -40.26
C VAL A 156 16.82 41.28 -40.92
N PHE A 157 17.75 40.73 -40.12
CA PHE A 157 19.02 40.18 -40.57
C PHE A 157 18.94 38.66 -40.68
N ASP A 158 19.72 38.07 -41.57
CA ASP A 158 20.14 36.67 -41.42
C ASP A 158 21.55 36.54 -40.83
N TRP A 159 21.97 35.30 -40.56
CA TRP A 159 23.31 35.03 -40.00
C TRP A 159 24.47 35.42 -40.92
N ASP A 160 24.21 35.55 -42.22
CA ASP A 160 25.21 36.00 -43.19
C ASP A 160 25.34 37.55 -43.19
N GLY A 161 24.52 38.24 -42.39
CA GLY A 161 24.50 39.69 -42.26
C GLY A 161 23.69 40.41 -43.33
N ASN A 162 22.91 39.67 -44.14
CA ASN A 162 22.05 40.28 -45.15
C ASN A 162 20.79 40.86 -44.49
N ILE A 163 20.43 42.09 -44.87
CA ILE A 163 19.15 42.70 -44.49
C ILE A 163 18.08 42.18 -45.45
N LEU A 164 17.09 41.48 -44.90
CA LEU A 164 16.03 40.82 -45.66
C LEU A 164 14.73 41.62 -45.69
N SER A 165 14.50 42.47 -44.68
CA SER A 165 13.26 43.23 -44.56
C SER A 165 13.43 44.47 -43.70
N HIS A 166 12.67 45.51 -44.02
CA HIS A 166 12.51 46.72 -43.22
C HIS A 166 11.04 46.81 -42.75
N LEU A 167 10.86 47.16 -41.50
CA LEU A 167 9.57 47.24 -40.80
C LEU A 167 9.36 48.67 -40.32
N GLU A 168 8.15 49.19 -40.50
CA GLU A 168 7.72 50.44 -39.89
C GLU A 168 6.61 50.15 -38.87
N PHE A 169 6.87 50.43 -37.59
CA PHE A 169 5.93 50.16 -36.49
C PHE A 169 5.01 51.35 -36.18
N GLY A 170 5.41 52.55 -36.59
CA GLY A 170 4.65 53.80 -36.42
C GLY A 170 5.35 54.80 -35.49
N SER A 171 4.65 55.86 -35.08
CA SER A 171 5.21 56.91 -34.21
C SER A 171 5.70 56.36 -32.87
N SER A 172 6.87 56.84 -32.43
CA SER A 172 7.45 56.50 -31.14
C SER A 172 6.73 57.22 -30.00
N TYR A 173 6.79 56.66 -28.79
CA TYR A 173 6.04 57.16 -27.64
C TYR A 173 6.71 58.38 -26.97
N LEU A 174 5.91 59.39 -26.62
CA LEU A 174 6.34 60.64 -25.99
C LEU A 174 5.60 60.90 -24.67
N SER A 175 6.25 61.30 -23.57
CA SER A 175 5.52 61.60 -22.30
C SER A 175 6.19 62.58 -21.32
N PRO A 176 5.56 63.70 -20.93
CA PRO A 176 4.36 64.29 -21.49
C PRO A 176 4.68 65.03 -22.80
N GLY A 177 4.01 64.67 -23.89
CA GLY A 177 3.94 65.42 -25.15
C GLY A 177 5.20 65.47 -26.04
N THR A 178 6.39 65.71 -25.47
CA THR A 178 7.63 65.95 -26.25
C THR A 178 8.85 65.19 -25.74
N ASN A 179 8.81 64.58 -24.56
CA ASN A 179 9.93 63.77 -24.08
C ASN A 179 9.83 62.37 -24.68
N TRP A 180 10.85 61.90 -25.40
CA TRP A 180 10.85 60.58 -26.04
C TRP A 180 11.12 59.44 -25.05
N PHE A 181 10.33 58.36 -25.14
CA PHE A 181 10.44 57.13 -24.36
C PHE A 181 10.35 55.91 -25.27
N PRO A 182 11.49 55.28 -25.63
CA PRO A 182 11.45 53.99 -26.33
C PRO A 182 10.92 52.93 -25.34
N ASN A 183 9.65 52.55 -25.52
CA ASN A 183 8.96 51.61 -24.64
C ASN A 183 8.18 50.59 -25.47
N GLU A 184 8.91 49.60 -25.96
CA GLU A 184 8.38 48.48 -26.71
C GLU A 184 8.87 47.14 -26.16
N PHE A 185 8.11 46.09 -26.46
CA PHE A 185 8.40 44.72 -26.08
C PHE A 185 7.89 43.78 -27.17
N ILE A 186 8.71 42.81 -27.56
CA ILE A 186 8.35 41.79 -28.56
C ILE A 186 8.45 40.39 -27.96
N VAL A 187 7.45 39.56 -28.23
CA VAL A 187 7.41 38.14 -27.86
C VAL A 187 7.11 37.31 -29.10
N ASN A 188 7.97 36.34 -29.40
CA ASN A 188 7.71 35.39 -30.49
C ASN A 188 6.50 34.51 -30.18
N ASN A 189 5.78 34.12 -31.22
CA ASN A 189 4.74 33.09 -31.10
C ASN A 189 5.36 31.77 -30.59
N ILE A 190 4.58 30.97 -29.84
CA ILE A 190 5.00 29.64 -29.36
C ILE A 190 5.40 28.71 -30.52
N THR A 191 4.82 28.92 -31.70
CA THR A 191 5.34 28.43 -32.98
C THR A 191 6.06 29.59 -33.68
N PRO A 192 7.41 29.73 -33.57
CA PRO A 192 8.12 30.93 -33.99
C PRO A 192 7.97 31.29 -35.46
N LYS A 193 7.62 30.35 -36.34
CA LYS A 193 7.35 30.57 -37.77
C LYS A 193 5.99 31.22 -38.06
N LYS A 194 5.12 31.37 -37.06
CA LYS A 194 3.78 31.98 -37.21
C LYS A 194 3.76 33.47 -36.92
N GLY A 195 4.83 34.05 -36.38
CA GLY A 195 4.91 35.48 -36.12
C GLY A 195 5.49 35.87 -34.78
N PHE A 196 5.31 37.13 -34.43
CA PHE A 196 5.54 37.69 -33.11
C PHE A 196 4.44 38.68 -32.71
N LEU A 197 4.31 38.90 -31.40
CA LEU A 197 3.48 39.94 -30.81
C LEU A 197 4.37 41.10 -30.37
N ARG A 198 3.98 42.32 -30.71
CA ARG A 198 4.59 43.56 -30.23
C ARG A 198 3.62 44.27 -29.30
N LEU A 199 4.13 44.70 -28.15
CA LEU A 199 3.48 45.61 -27.23
C LEU A 199 4.23 46.95 -27.26
N SER A 200 3.53 48.04 -27.51
CA SER A 200 4.13 49.38 -27.51
C SER A 200 3.24 50.41 -26.83
N ALA A 201 3.84 51.37 -26.12
CA ALA A 201 3.09 52.54 -25.67
C ALA A 201 2.73 53.43 -26.89
N VAL A 202 1.54 54.03 -26.86
CA VAL A 202 1.06 54.93 -27.90
C VAL A 202 0.44 56.18 -27.29
N ASN A 203 0.72 57.31 -27.91
CA ASN A 203 0.16 58.59 -27.51
C ASN A 203 -1.31 58.72 -27.92
N ASN A 204 -2.12 59.14 -26.96
CA ASN A 204 -3.29 59.98 -27.19
C ASN A 204 -4.40 59.41 -28.09
N ILE A 205 -5.03 58.31 -27.66
CA ILE A 205 -6.41 58.02 -28.05
C ILE A 205 -7.31 58.64 -26.96
N ASN A 206 -7.82 59.86 -27.21
CA ASN A 206 -8.75 60.61 -26.34
C ASN A 206 -8.19 61.24 -25.03
N GLY A 207 -6.95 61.73 -25.03
CA GLY A 207 -6.38 62.48 -23.89
C GLY A 207 -5.61 61.66 -22.86
N VAL A 208 -5.46 60.35 -23.09
CA VAL A 208 -4.74 59.42 -22.19
C VAL A 208 -3.79 58.54 -23.01
N ASP A 209 -2.58 58.34 -22.50
CA ASP A 209 -1.60 57.40 -23.07
C ASP A 209 -2.05 55.95 -22.86
N SER A 210 -1.78 55.06 -23.82
CA SER A 210 -2.23 53.65 -23.77
C SER A 210 -1.18 52.69 -24.32
N PHE A 211 -1.42 51.38 -24.15
CA PHE A 211 -0.61 50.35 -24.78
C PHE A 211 -1.35 49.70 -25.95
N LYS A 212 -0.64 49.49 -27.06
CA LYS A 212 -1.13 48.83 -28.27
C LYS A 212 -0.47 47.46 -28.40
N TRP A 213 -1.29 46.42 -28.53
CA TRP A 213 -0.85 45.10 -28.99
C TRP A 213 -0.95 45.02 -30.51
N SER A 214 0.04 44.41 -31.14
CA SER A 214 0.07 44.21 -32.60
C SER A 214 0.71 42.86 -32.92
N GLN A 215 0.08 42.08 -33.79
CA GLN A 215 0.59 40.78 -34.25
C GLN A 215 1.22 40.91 -35.63
N TYR A 216 2.39 40.30 -35.79
CA TYR A 216 3.19 40.33 -37.01
C TYR A 216 3.37 38.89 -37.49
N GLY A 217 2.90 38.55 -38.70
CA GLY A 217 3.11 37.25 -39.33
C GLY A 217 4.26 37.24 -40.33
N TYR A 218 4.74 36.06 -40.71
CA TYR A 218 5.76 35.89 -41.75
C TYR A 218 5.15 35.32 -43.02
N ASN A 219 5.45 35.91 -44.18
CA ASN A 219 5.14 35.30 -45.47
C ASN A 219 6.32 34.45 -45.96
N GLY A 220 6.04 33.35 -46.67
CA GLY A 220 7.05 32.39 -47.16
C GLY A 220 8.13 32.95 -48.11
N ASN A 221 8.03 34.23 -48.51
CA ASN A 221 8.97 34.92 -49.40
C ASN A 221 9.73 36.09 -48.73
N GLY A 222 9.64 36.27 -47.40
CA GLY A 222 10.40 37.31 -46.67
C GLY A 222 9.82 38.74 -46.73
N ASN A 223 8.78 39.01 -47.53
CA ASN A 223 8.05 40.29 -47.51
C ASN A 223 6.89 40.26 -46.51
N ILE A 224 6.86 41.21 -45.57
CA ILE A 224 5.87 41.31 -44.51
C ILE A 224 4.78 42.32 -44.92
N ASN A 225 3.55 41.85 -45.16
CA ASN A 225 2.35 42.68 -45.32
C ASN A 225 1.40 42.40 -44.14
N PHE A 226 0.70 43.43 -43.66
CA PHE A 226 -0.10 43.37 -42.42
C PHE A 226 -1.60 43.28 -42.68
N ASP A 227 -2.24 42.29 -42.04
CA ASP A 227 -3.66 42.30 -41.70
C ASP A 227 -3.82 41.74 -40.28
N PHE A 228 -4.68 42.36 -39.46
CA PHE A 228 -5.03 41.83 -38.13
C PHE A 228 -6.19 40.86 -38.30
N SER A 229 -5.91 39.57 -38.17
CA SER A 229 -6.88 38.50 -38.32
C SER A 229 -6.75 37.56 -37.13
N LEU A 230 -7.75 37.54 -36.26
CA LEU A 230 -7.86 36.55 -35.19
C LEU A 230 -8.34 35.26 -35.85
N TYR A 231 -7.58 34.18 -35.79
CA TYR A 231 -7.98 32.89 -36.35
C TYR A 231 -8.42 31.95 -35.22
N ASN A 232 -9.50 31.20 -35.43
CA ASN A 232 -9.91 30.13 -34.53
C ASN A 232 -8.99 28.90 -34.69
N GLU A 233 -9.21 27.90 -33.85
CA GLU A 233 -8.53 26.60 -33.83
C GLU A 233 -8.63 25.78 -35.13
N LEU A 234 -9.46 26.21 -36.10
CA LEU A 234 -9.61 25.60 -37.43
C LEU A 234 -8.93 26.43 -38.54
N ASP A 235 -8.06 27.38 -38.18
CA ASP A 235 -7.45 28.37 -39.08
C ASP A 235 -8.50 29.22 -39.85
N GLN A 236 -9.71 29.39 -39.30
CA GLN A 236 -10.74 30.26 -39.87
C GLN A 236 -10.72 31.63 -39.19
N LEU A 237 -10.89 32.68 -40.00
CA LEU A 237 -10.99 34.06 -39.52
C LEU A 237 -12.17 34.20 -38.55
N TYR A 238 -11.91 34.66 -37.33
CA TYR A 238 -12.90 35.00 -36.32
C TYR A 238 -13.52 36.37 -36.67
N THR A 239 -14.51 36.37 -37.55
CA THR A 239 -15.10 37.59 -38.14
C THR A 239 -15.89 38.46 -37.17
N ASP A 240 -16.26 37.92 -35.99
CA ASP A 240 -17.14 38.60 -35.03
C ASP A 240 -16.40 39.19 -33.82
N TRP A 241 -15.06 39.12 -33.77
CA TRP A 241 -14.32 39.69 -32.65
C TRP A 241 -14.02 41.17 -32.89
N THR A 242 -14.95 42.02 -32.48
CA THR A 242 -14.65 43.42 -32.16
C THR A 242 -14.15 43.44 -30.72
N PHE A 243 -12.94 43.96 -30.46
CA PHE A 243 -12.41 44.13 -29.11
C PHE A 243 -13.40 44.99 -28.31
N PRO A 244 -14.23 44.42 -27.42
CA PRO A 244 -15.26 45.19 -26.77
C PRO A 244 -14.64 45.70 -25.49
N LEU A 245 -14.07 46.91 -25.52
CA LEU A 245 -13.91 47.85 -24.40
C LEU A 245 -12.85 48.90 -24.77
N LEU A 246 -13.09 50.15 -24.35
CA LEU A 246 -12.06 51.18 -24.21
C LEU A 246 -10.82 50.58 -23.49
N PRO A 247 -9.59 51.00 -23.84
CA PRO A 247 -8.37 50.50 -23.19
C PRO A 247 -8.50 50.57 -21.66
N ILE A 248 -8.32 49.44 -20.99
CA ILE A 248 -8.43 49.36 -19.54
C ILE A 248 -7.15 49.94 -18.94
N LEU A 249 -7.27 51.09 -18.28
CA LEU A 249 -6.16 51.89 -17.77
C LEU A 249 -5.59 51.28 -16.47
N SER A 250 -4.65 50.34 -16.58
CA SER A 250 -3.88 49.84 -15.42
C SER A 250 -2.99 50.94 -14.81
N ASN A 251 -2.54 50.75 -13.57
CA ASN A 251 -1.58 51.65 -12.94
C ASN A 251 -0.22 51.66 -13.69
N MET A 252 0.65 52.64 -13.39
CA MET A 252 1.94 52.82 -14.08
C MET A 252 2.90 51.61 -14.00
N ASN A 253 2.60 50.62 -13.13
CA ASN A 253 3.37 49.39 -12.99
C ASN A 253 2.72 48.18 -13.71
N GLY A 254 1.57 48.35 -14.35
CA GLY A 254 0.90 47.29 -15.11
C GLY A 254 0.47 46.09 -14.26
N ALA A 255 -0.04 46.32 -13.04
CA ALA A 255 -0.43 45.24 -12.14
C ALA A 255 -1.75 44.58 -12.60
N PHE A 256 -1.64 43.39 -13.20
CA PHE A 256 -2.75 42.51 -13.57
C PHE A 256 -2.35 41.04 -13.39
N ASP A 257 -3.35 40.15 -13.32
CA ASP A 257 -3.16 38.69 -13.31
C ASP A 257 -4.28 38.00 -14.08
N VAL A 258 -4.06 36.79 -14.62
CA VAL A 258 -5.07 36.01 -15.34
C VAL A 258 -5.31 34.70 -14.61
N LEU A 259 -6.55 34.51 -14.13
CA LEU A 259 -7.00 33.33 -13.42
C LEU A 259 -7.33 32.18 -14.39
N GLN A 260 -7.23 30.95 -13.89
CA GLN A 260 -7.50 29.72 -14.65
C GLN A 260 -8.92 29.62 -15.22
N ASN A 261 -9.88 30.37 -14.69
CA ASN A 261 -11.26 30.43 -15.18
C ASN A 261 -11.47 31.48 -16.30
N ASN A 262 -10.38 31.92 -16.96
CA ASN A 262 -10.36 32.98 -17.97
C ASN A 262 -10.83 34.33 -17.44
N THR A 263 -10.52 34.67 -16.19
CA THR A 263 -10.81 35.99 -15.62
C THR A 263 -9.51 36.77 -15.46
N ILE A 264 -9.43 37.99 -15.99
CA ILE A 264 -8.31 38.89 -15.73
C ILE A 264 -8.64 39.80 -14.54
N LEU A 265 -7.71 39.87 -13.60
CA LEU A 265 -7.68 40.80 -12.48
C LEU A 265 -6.83 41.99 -12.88
N VAL A 266 -7.35 43.22 -12.78
CA VAL A 266 -6.60 44.44 -13.11
C VAL A 266 -6.64 45.40 -11.93
N ALA A 267 -5.48 45.72 -11.37
CA ALA A 267 -5.38 46.71 -10.31
C ALA A 267 -5.31 48.14 -10.90
N LEU A 268 -6.18 49.01 -10.39
CA LEU A 268 -6.32 50.40 -10.79
C LEU A 268 -6.02 51.32 -9.60
N ASN A 269 -5.35 52.44 -9.87
CA ASN A 269 -5.29 53.51 -8.89
C ASN A 269 -6.60 54.31 -8.93
N GLY A 270 -7.20 54.53 -7.77
CA GLY A 270 -8.34 55.42 -7.60
C GLY A 270 -7.86 56.85 -7.30
N SER A 271 -7.82 57.21 -6.01
CA SER A 271 -7.31 58.50 -5.53
C SER A 271 -5.88 58.37 -4.95
N THR A 272 -5.40 59.38 -4.21
CA THR A 272 -4.12 59.32 -3.49
C THR A 272 -4.09 58.30 -2.35
N THR A 273 -5.25 57.77 -1.92
CA THR A 273 -5.37 56.83 -0.80
C THR A 273 -6.20 55.58 -1.13
N THR A 274 -6.70 55.44 -2.37
CA THR A 274 -7.55 54.32 -2.76
C THR A 274 -7.06 53.65 -4.04
N TRP A 275 -7.20 52.33 -4.09
CA TRP A 275 -7.02 51.51 -5.28
C TRP A 275 -8.25 50.61 -5.45
N SER A 276 -8.48 50.13 -6.67
CA SER A 276 -9.56 49.20 -6.99
C SER A 276 -9.01 48.03 -7.80
N CYS A 277 -9.71 46.89 -7.75
CA CYS A 277 -9.41 45.72 -8.57
C CYS A 277 -10.61 45.44 -9.46
N PHE A 278 -10.38 45.43 -10.77
CA PHE A 278 -11.38 45.01 -11.74
C PHE A 278 -11.23 43.52 -11.97
N VAL A 279 -12.35 42.83 -11.97
CA VAL A 279 -12.48 41.41 -12.29
C VAL A 279 -13.21 41.37 -13.62
N ILE A 280 -12.52 40.98 -14.68
CA ILE A 280 -13.06 41.00 -16.04
C ILE A 280 -13.01 39.58 -16.57
N ASP A 281 -14.18 39.04 -16.92
CA ASP A 281 -14.25 37.74 -17.58
C ASP A 281 -13.83 37.90 -19.05
N LEU A 282 -12.76 37.20 -19.44
CA LEU A 282 -12.32 37.15 -20.82
C LEU A 282 -13.25 36.21 -21.60
N PRO A 283 -13.57 36.54 -22.86
CA PRO A 283 -14.30 35.62 -23.73
C PRO A 283 -13.49 34.33 -23.88
N LYS A 284 -14.16 33.18 -23.79
CA LYS A 284 -13.53 31.89 -24.11
C LYS A 284 -13.04 31.94 -25.55
N LEU A 285 -11.71 31.90 -25.74
CA LEU A 285 -11.08 31.98 -27.06
C LEU A 285 -11.46 30.82 -27.98
N ALA A 286 -11.91 29.69 -27.41
CA ALA A 286 -12.45 28.54 -28.13
C ALA A 286 -13.78 28.11 -27.50
N PRO A 287 -14.94 28.29 -28.16
CA PRO A 287 -16.20 27.78 -27.66
C PRO A 287 -16.32 26.24 -27.71
N GLN A 288 -15.37 25.50 -28.34
CA GLN A 288 -15.62 24.10 -28.74
C GLN A 288 -14.68 23.01 -28.15
N ILE A 289 -13.56 23.34 -27.50
CA ILE A 289 -12.58 22.30 -27.07
C ILE A 289 -12.47 22.14 -25.53
N ASP A 290 -12.94 23.11 -24.74
CA ASP A 290 -12.91 23.01 -23.27
C ASP A 290 -14.10 22.21 -22.72
N ASN A 291 -13.87 20.93 -22.41
CA ASN A 291 -14.85 20.04 -21.78
C ASN A 291 -14.95 20.22 -20.24
N GLY A 292 -14.32 21.26 -19.69
CA GLY A 292 -14.42 21.64 -18.29
C GLY A 292 -13.60 20.78 -17.33
N TYR A 293 -12.51 20.16 -17.83
CA TYR A 293 -11.55 19.38 -17.02
C TYR A 293 -10.37 20.22 -16.50
N GLY A 294 -10.33 21.53 -16.79
CA GLY A 294 -9.15 22.37 -16.49
C GLY A 294 -7.94 22.01 -17.37
N ASN A 295 -8.16 21.22 -18.42
CA ASN A 295 -7.14 20.69 -19.31
C ASN A 295 -7.70 20.63 -20.74
N LEU A 296 -7.16 21.48 -21.62
CA LEU A 296 -7.62 21.62 -23.01
C LEU A 296 -7.31 20.39 -23.88
N GLN A 297 -6.41 19.51 -23.43
CA GLN A 297 -6.07 18.29 -24.16
C GLN A 297 -7.05 17.15 -23.88
N ILE A 298 -7.94 17.25 -22.89
CA ILE A 298 -8.91 16.20 -22.55
C ILE A 298 -10.22 16.43 -23.28
N SER A 299 -10.55 15.50 -24.18
CA SER A 299 -11.79 15.49 -24.95
C SER A 299 -12.96 14.89 -24.16
N SER A 300 -12.74 13.78 -23.46
CA SER A 300 -13.80 13.13 -22.68
C SER A 300 -13.22 12.17 -21.66
N THR A 301 -14.03 11.78 -20.67
CA THR A 301 -13.65 10.76 -19.69
C THR A 301 -14.79 9.79 -19.42
N TYR A 302 -14.44 8.61 -18.91
CA TYR A 302 -15.34 7.66 -18.28
C TYR A 302 -14.78 7.28 -16.91
N PRO A 303 -15.52 7.43 -15.81
CA PRO A 303 -16.85 8.04 -15.71
C PRO A 303 -16.84 9.50 -16.15
N SER A 304 -17.91 9.96 -16.78
CA SER A 304 -18.01 11.38 -17.18
C SER A 304 -18.09 12.29 -15.96
N ARG A 305 -17.53 13.50 -16.07
CA ARG A 305 -17.64 14.52 -15.02
C ARG A 305 -19.11 14.81 -14.68
N ASN A 306 -19.38 14.96 -13.39
CA ASN A 306 -20.70 15.13 -12.78
C ASN A 306 -21.70 13.98 -13.04
N ASP A 307 -21.23 12.79 -13.45
CA ASP A 307 -22.08 11.60 -13.50
C ASP A 307 -22.61 11.27 -12.09
N ILE A 308 -23.88 10.92 -11.98
CA ILE A 308 -24.56 10.60 -10.72
C ILE A 308 -24.92 9.12 -10.58
N ASN A 309 -24.67 8.32 -11.62
CA ASN A 309 -25.15 6.94 -11.73
C ASN A 309 -24.05 5.95 -12.19
N LEU A 310 -22.81 6.14 -11.72
CA LEU A 310 -21.74 5.18 -12.00
C LEU A 310 -22.11 3.79 -11.44
N LEU A 311 -21.92 2.74 -12.24
CA LEU A 311 -22.17 1.36 -11.81
C LEU A 311 -21.22 0.99 -10.66
N LEU A 312 -21.76 0.35 -9.62
CA LEU A 312 -20.94 -0.14 -8.50
C LEU A 312 -19.92 -1.16 -9.00
N ASN A 313 -18.74 -1.13 -8.36
CA ASN A 313 -17.62 -2.01 -8.65
C ASN A 313 -17.11 -1.90 -10.09
N THR A 314 -17.33 -0.75 -10.74
CA THR A 314 -16.68 -0.43 -12.02
C THR A 314 -15.18 -0.62 -11.89
N ASP A 315 -14.59 -1.36 -12.82
CA ASP A 315 -13.20 -1.79 -12.81
C ASP A 315 -12.35 -1.06 -13.87
N THR A 316 -12.92 -0.08 -14.55
CA THR A 316 -12.29 0.64 -15.67
C THR A 316 -12.57 2.13 -15.65
N ILE A 317 -11.56 2.92 -16.00
CA ILE A 317 -11.61 4.37 -16.19
C ILE A 317 -10.93 4.68 -17.51
N ASN A 318 -11.53 5.55 -18.33
CA ASN A 318 -10.94 5.97 -19.59
C ASN A 318 -10.78 7.49 -19.64
N ILE A 319 -9.67 7.94 -20.22
CA ILE A 319 -9.41 9.34 -20.51
C ILE A 319 -9.08 9.45 -22.00
N THR A 320 -9.83 10.26 -22.73
CA THR A 320 -9.60 10.49 -24.17
C THR A 320 -9.00 11.87 -24.35
N TYR A 321 -7.82 11.92 -24.95
CA TYR A 321 -7.12 13.14 -25.31
C TYR A 321 -7.36 13.52 -26.78
N TYR A 322 -7.06 14.76 -27.16
CA TYR A 322 -7.07 15.18 -28.57
C TYR A 322 -5.83 14.68 -29.31
N ASP A 323 -4.66 14.81 -28.67
CA ASP A 323 -3.39 14.35 -29.23
C ASP A 323 -2.98 12.95 -28.73
N ARG A 324 -1.99 12.35 -29.40
CA ARG A 324 -1.44 11.04 -29.01
C ARG A 324 -0.68 11.15 -27.70
N ILE A 325 -0.90 10.21 -26.79
CA ILE A 325 -0.34 10.23 -25.44
C ILE A 325 0.55 9.02 -25.15
N SER A 326 1.53 9.24 -24.28
CA SER A 326 2.33 8.19 -23.67
C SER A 326 2.38 8.41 -22.16
N LEU A 327 2.54 7.33 -21.40
CA LEU A 327 2.64 7.38 -19.94
C LEU A 327 3.91 8.13 -19.52
N SER A 328 3.82 8.82 -18.38
CA SER A 328 4.92 9.57 -17.76
C SER A 328 4.86 9.42 -16.22
N ASP A 329 5.56 10.27 -15.48
CA ASP A 329 5.89 10.04 -14.05
C ASP A 329 4.90 10.59 -13.02
N GLY A 330 3.87 11.34 -13.44
CA GLY A 330 2.84 11.84 -12.52
C GLY A 330 2.03 10.73 -11.85
N ASN A 331 1.22 11.09 -10.85
CA ASN A 331 0.24 10.19 -10.23
C ASN A 331 -1.20 10.52 -10.68
N LEU A 332 -2.03 9.50 -10.70
CA LEU A 332 -3.48 9.61 -10.72
C LEU A 332 -4.01 9.07 -9.39
N THR A 333 -4.78 9.88 -8.67
CA THR A 333 -5.32 9.50 -7.37
C THR A 333 -6.84 9.61 -7.36
N ILE A 334 -7.49 8.53 -6.91
CA ILE A 334 -8.93 8.43 -6.77
C ILE A 334 -9.28 8.65 -5.31
N TYR A 335 -10.12 9.64 -5.05
CA TYR A 335 -10.61 9.97 -3.71
C TYR A 335 -12.09 9.63 -3.59
N GLN A 336 -12.49 9.22 -2.39
CA GLN A 336 -13.89 9.25 -1.97
C GLN A 336 -14.07 10.35 -0.92
N THR A 337 -15.09 11.19 -1.10
CA THR A 337 -15.45 12.22 -0.13
C THR A 337 -16.48 11.67 0.85
N ILE A 338 -16.08 11.52 2.11
CA ILE A 338 -16.98 11.15 3.21
C ILE A 338 -17.12 12.37 4.13
N ASN A 339 -18.35 12.90 4.22
CA ASN A 339 -18.67 14.19 4.83
C ASN A 339 -17.90 15.34 4.16
N ILE A 340 -16.74 15.71 4.71
CA ILE A 340 -15.84 16.76 4.22
C ILE A 340 -14.41 16.24 3.95
N THR A 341 -14.11 14.99 4.32
CA THR A 341 -12.76 14.44 4.24
C THR A 341 -12.61 13.65 2.95
N LYS A 342 -11.52 13.94 2.20
CA LYS A 342 -11.11 13.14 1.04
C LYS A 342 -10.27 11.96 1.50
N ILE A 343 -10.75 10.75 1.24
CA ILE A 343 -10.06 9.50 1.57
C ILE A 343 -9.50 8.89 0.28
N PRO A 344 -8.18 8.65 0.19
CA PRO A 344 -7.59 8.02 -0.98
C PRO A 344 -8.06 6.56 -1.09
N ARG A 345 -8.65 6.21 -2.22
CA ARG A 345 -9.11 4.85 -2.53
C ARG A 345 -8.12 4.09 -3.39
N LEU A 346 -7.50 4.76 -4.36
CA LEU A 346 -6.53 4.17 -5.27
C LEU A 346 -5.54 5.22 -5.76
N MET A 347 -4.26 4.86 -5.88
CA MET A 347 -3.21 5.68 -6.50
C MET A 347 -2.47 4.90 -7.57
N ILE A 348 -2.39 5.46 -8.78
CA ILE A 348 -1.76 4.86 -9.96
C ILE A 348 -0.62 5.76 -10.43
N ASN A 349 0.55 5.20 -10.72
CA ASN A 349 1.73 5.93 -11.23
C ASN A 349 2.63 5.02 -12.07
N SER A 350 3.72 5.55 -12.62
CA SER A 350 4.61 4.82 -13.53
C SER A 350 5.16 3.49 -12.96
N ARG A 351 5.20 3.30 -11.63
CA ARG A 351 5.64 2.04 -11.00
C ARG A 351 4.54 1.01 -10.84
N THR A 352 3.29 1.45 -10.67
CA THR A 352 2.13 0.59 -10.38
C THR A 352 1.30 0.30 -11.63
N CYS A 353 1.55 1.06 -12.68
CA CYS A 353 0.90 1.10 -13.98
C CYS A 353 1.64 0.18 -14.97
N ASP A 354 1.39 -1.13 -14.87
CA ASP A 354 1.91 -2.12 -15.82
C ASP A 354 1.09 -2.14 -17.13
N ALA A 355 1.61 -2.82 -18.16
CA ALA A 355 0.99 -2.90 -19.50
C ALA A 355 -0.41 -3.55 -19.51
N SER A 356 -0.83 -4.21 -18.42
CA SER A 356 -2.16 -4.81 -18.28
C SER A 356 -3.17 -3.91 -17.56
N LYS A 357 -2.67 -2.92 -16.80
CA LYS A 357 -3.45 -1.97 -16.01
C LYS A 357 -3.60 -0.62 -16.70
N CYS A 358 -2.60 -0.19 -17.45
CA CYS A 358 -2.59 1.08 -18.13
C CYS A 358 -2.29 0.89 -19.61
N ILE A 359 -3.30 1.09 -20.43
CA ILE A 359 -3.26 0.75 -21.84
C ILE A 359 -3.40 2.06 -22.64
N PRO A 360 -2.29 2.71 -23.04
CA PRO A 360 -2.33 3.84 -23.95
C PRO A 360 -2.61 3.34 -25.38
N LEU A 361 -3.71 3.78 -25.96
CA LEU A 361 -4.20 3.45 -27.31
C LEU A 361 -4.31 4.73 -28.14
N GLY A 362 -3.18 5.20 -28.66
CA GLY A 362 -3.12 6.44 -29.43
C GLY A 362 -3.48 7.65 -28.57
N THR A 363 -4.73 8.07 -28.61
CA THR A 363 -5.27 9.21 -27.85
C THR A 363 -6.06 8.79 -26.60
N ILE A 364 -6.38 7.50 -26.46
CA ILE A 364 -7.18 7.00 -25.33
C ILE A 364 -6.27 6.32 -24.32
N LEU A 365 -6.42 6.68 -23.05
CA LEU A 365 -5.80 5.95 -21.93
C LEU A 365 -6.88 5.16 -21.20
N ASN A 366 -6.78 3.82 -21.23
CA ASN A 366 -7.64 2.93 -20.46
C ASN A 366 -6.89 2.45 -19.20
N LEU A 367 -7.51 2.65 -18.04
CA LEU A 367 -6.98 2.34 -16.73
C LEU A 367 -7.87 1.32 -16.03
N LYS A 368 -7.31 0.18 -15.63
CA LYS A 368 -7.99 -0.78 -14.76
C LYS A 368 -7.88 -0.37 -13.30
N VAL A 369 -9.01 -0.35 -12.62
CA VAL A 369 -9.11 -0.10 -11.18
C VAL A 369 -9.65 -1.33 -10.45
N LEU A 370 -9.56 -1.33 -9.13
CA LEU A 370 -10.06 -2.43 -8.32
C LEU A 370 -11.58 -2.35 -8.24
N THR A 371 -12.25 -3.50 -8.26
CA THR A 371 -13.69 -3.60 -7.98
C THR A 371 -14.05 -3.03 -6.61
N SER A 372 -13.10 -3.00 -5.67
CA SER A 372 -13.24 -2.38 -4.35
C SER A 372 -13.06 -0.84 -4.34
N THR A 373 -12.76 -0.20 -5.48
CA THR A 373 -12.51 1.26 -5.55
C THR A 373 -13.81 2.07 -5.58
N PHE A 374 -14.76 1.69 -6.44
CA PHE A 374 -16.06 2.37 -6.61
C PHE A 374 -17.21 1.52 -6.06
N ASN A 375 -17.07 1.08 -4.82
CA ASN A 375 -17.92 0.05 -4.23
C ASN A 375 -18.92 0.56 -3.18
N ASP A 376 -18.92 1.85 -2.82
CA ASP A 376 -19.92 2.44 -1.92
C ASP A 376 -21.19 2.91 -2.67
N PRO A 377 -22.40 2.39 -2.36
CA PRO A 377 -23.65 2.94 -2.89
C PRO A 377 -23.88 4.40 -2.54
N GLY A 378 -24.13 5.24 -3.55
CA GLY A 378 -24.31 6.69 -3.41
C GLY A 378 -23.03 7.44 -2.99
N GLY A 379 -21.86 6.80 -3.08
CA GLY A 379 -20.56 7.39 -2.74
C GLY A 379 -20.16 8.48 -3.73
N LYS A 380 -19.59 9.57 -3.21
CA LYS A 380 -19.07 10.69 -4.00
C LYS A 380 -17.57 10.52 -4.21
N TYR A 381 -17.13 10.50 -5.46
CA TYR A 381 -15.75 10.28 -5.84
C TYR A 381 -15.21 11.45 -6.64
N SER A 382 -13.89 11.62 -6.61
CA SER A 382 -13.18 12.53 -7.50
C SER A 382 -11.84 11.93 -7.93
N ILE A 383 -11.42 12.24 -9.14
CA ILE A 383 -10.12 11.82 -9.67
C ILE A 383 -9.27 13.07 -9.86
N GLU A 384 -8.06 13.02 -9.32
CA GLU A 384 -7.04 14.05 -9.44
C GLU A 384 -5.88 13.46 -10.24
N ILE A 385 -5.35 14.23 -11.19
CA ILE A 385 -4.25 13.80 -12.04
C ILE A 385 -3.15 14.85 -11.91
N ASP A 386 -1.93 14.42 -11.57
CA ASP A 386 -0.77 15.30 -11.53
C ASP A 386 -0.38 15.74 -12.96
N ASN A 387 0.20 16.94 -13.07
CA ASN A 387 0.91 17.32 -14.28
C ASN A 387 1.96 16.25 -14.62
N ASN A 388 2.20 16.02 -15.91
CA ASN A 388 3.14 15.00 -16.37
C ASN A 388 2.75 13.56 -15.99
N PHE A 389 1.49 13.26 -15.67
CA PHE A 389 1.00 11.87 -15.63
C PHE A 389 1.05 11.20 -17.01
N VAL A 390 0.74 11.99 -18.05
CA VAL A 390 0.96 11.65 -19.45
C VAL A 390 1.69 12.77 -20.16
N LYS A 391 2.28 12.44 -21.32
CA LYS A 391 2.96 13.37 -22.21
C LYS A 391 2.51 13.17 -23.65
N ASN A 392 2.63 14.21 -24.46
CA ASN A 392 2.40 14.09 -25.89
C ASN A 392 3.46 13.14 -26.49
N SER A 393 3.02 12.13 -27.24
CA SER A 393 3.91 11.10 -27.79
C SER A 393 4.84 11.62 -28.88
N ASP A 394 4.39 12.60 -29.65
CA ASP A 394 5.11 13.10 -30.82
C ASP A 394 6.16 14.14 -30.41
N TYR A 395 5.86 14.98 -29.41
CA TYR A 395 6.75 16.05 -28.94
C TYR A 395 7.47 15.74 -27.62
N ASN A 396 7.09 14.66 -26.93
CA ASN A 396 7.62 14.31 -25.60
C ASN A 396 7.41 15.42 -24.55
N GLU A 397 6.32 16.18 -24.68
CA GLU A 397 5.98 17.30 -23.80
C GLU A 397 4.99 16.88 -22.70
N PRO A 398 5.24 17.22 -21.42
CA PRO A 398 4.30 16.97 -20.34
C PRO A 398 2.92 17.59 -20.60
N ILE A 399 1.87 16.80 -20.41
CA ILE A 399 0.49 17.31 -20.47
C ILE A 399 0.06 17.70 -19.04
N LEU A 400 -0.75 18.76 -18.95
CA LEU A 400 -1.35 19.17 -17.67
C LEU A 400 -2.20 18.05 -17.09
N GLY A 401 -2.38 18.09 -15.77
CA GLY A 401 -3.20 17.16 -15.02
C GLY A 401 -4.69 17.53 -15.01
N ILE A 402 -5.38 17.11 -13.97
CA ILE A 402 -6.74 17.55 -13.61
C ILE A 402 -6.68 17.98 -12.15
N ASP A 403 -7.00 19.24 -11.90
CA ASP A 403 -6.95 19.83 -10.57
C ASP A 403 -8.04 19.27 -9.62
N PRO A 404 -7.83 19.39 -8.29
CA PRO A 404 -8.78 18.92 -7.29
C PRO A 404 -10.21 19.40 -7.50
N ASN A 405 -11.17 18.50 -7.26
CA ASN A 405 -12.63 18.73 -7.36
C ASN A 405 -13.20 18.97 -8.76
N ILE A 406 -12.38 18.98 -9.82
CA ILE A 406 -12.89 19.19 -11.19
C ILE A 406 -13.60 17.93 -11.71
N TRP A 407 -12.90 16.79 -11.72
CA TRP A 407 -13.47 15.51 -12.16
C TRP A 407 -14.10 14.78 -10.98
N ASN A 408 -15.36 15.11 -10.70
CA ASN A 408 -16.16 14.49 -9.65
C ASN A 408 -17.35 13.70 -10.25
N PHE A 409 -17.82 12.67 -9.55
CA PHE A 409 -18.96 11.84 -9.94
C PHE A 409 -19.47 11.03 -8.72
N GLN A 410 -20.61 10.39 -8.87
CA GLN A 410 -21.27 9.61 -7.83
C GLN A 410 -21.70 8.23 -8.36
N THR A 411 -21.53 7.22 -7.52
CA THR A 411 -22.02 5.86 -7.79
C THR A 411 -23.52 5.76 -7.59
N ASN A 412 -24.13 4.81 -8.29
CA ASN A 412 -25.56 4.55 -8.15
C ASN A 412 -25.94 4.29 -6.67
N ASN A 413 -27.15 4.72 -6.29
CA ASN A 413 -27.66 4.56 -4.92
C ASN A 413 -28.57 3.31 -4.79
N ASN A 414 -28.56 2.43 -5.79
CA ASN A 414 -29.41 1.24 -5.80
C ASN A 414 -28.78 0.18 -4.89
N VAL A 415 -29.09 0.24 -3.59
CA VAL A 415 -28.86 -0.88 -2.67
C VAL A 415 -29.74 -2.02 -3.16
N THR A 416 -29.15 -3.03 -3.81
CA THR A 416 -29.88 -4.23 -4.24
C THR A 416 -30.61 -4.85 -3.05
N ILE A 417 -31.93 -4.69 -3.00
CA ILE A 417 -32.83 -5.17 -1.93
C ILE A 417 -32.82 -6.71 -1.82
N ASN A 418 -32.29 -7.40 -2.84
CA ASN A 418 -32.25 -8.87 -2.94
C ASN A 418 -30.86 -9.46 -2.67
N GLN A 419 -29.97 -8.77 -1.95
CA GLN A 419 -28.75 -9.42 -1.47
C GLN A 419 -29.15 -10.53 -0.49
N LYS A 420 -28.78 -11.78 -0.83
CA LYS A 420 -28.97 -12.94 0.05
C LYS A 420 -28.34 -12.58 1.41
N ARG A 421 -29.14 -12.53 2.48
CA ARG A 421 -28.61 -12.32 3.83
C ARG A 421 -27.60 -13.43 4.12
N THR A 422 -26.34 -13.04 4.19
CA THR A 422 -25.24 -13.88 4.66
C THR A 422 -25.05 -13.59 6.14
N GLY A 423 -24.86 -14.63 6.95
CA GLY A 423 -24.51 -14.44 8.36
C GLY A 423 -23.14 -13.78 8.53
N ASP A 424 -22.72 -13.64 9.78
CA ASP A 424 -21.40 -13.09 10.13
C ASP A 424 -20.29 -13.84 9.40
N VAL A 425 -19.32 -13.08 8.89
CA VAL A 425 -18.07 -13.63 8.36
C VAL A 425 -16.99 -13.43 9.42
N ARG A 426 -16.53 -14.54 9.99
CA ARG A 426 -15.29 -14.56 10.77
C ARG A 426 -14.15 -14.85 9.84
N GLY A 427 -13.05 -14.14 10.01
CA GLY A 427 -11.85 -14.38 9.23
C GLY A 427 -10.59 -14.03 9.99
N LYS A 428 -9.49 -14.24 9.29
CA LYS A 428 -8.14 -14.09 9.81
C LYS A 428 -7.31 -13.25 8.84
N LEU A 429 -6.47 -12.43 9.43
CA LEU A 429 -5.48 -11.60 8.76
C LEU A 429 -4.10 -12.02 9.25
N ARG A 430 -3.06 -11.76 8.44
CA ARG A 430 -1.67 -11.98 8.84
C ARG A 430 -0.94 -10.66 8.93
N LEU A 431 -0.12 -10.50 9.97
CA LEU A 431 0.80 -9.38 10.08
C LEU A 431 2.08 -9.67 9.30
N THR A 432 2.65 -8.62 8.71
CA THR A 432 4.03 -8.62 8.18
C THR A 432 5.03 -8.97 9.28
N ALA A 433 6.23 -9.44 8.93
CA ALA A 433 7.26 -9.78 9.93
C ALA A 433 7.62 -8.60 10.86
N SER A 434 7.69 -7.37 10.30
CA SER A 434 7.85 -6.14 11.08
C SER A 434 6.64 -5.86 11.96
N GLY A 435 5.43 -6.06 11.43
CA GLY A 435 4.18 -5.92 12.16
C GLY A 435 4.07 -6.87 13.35
N THR A 436 4.48 -8.12 13.17
CA THR A 436 4.55 -9.14 14.24
C THR A 436 5.51 -8.70 15.35
N THR A 437 6.72 -8.27 14.98
CA THR A 437 7.72 -7.80 15.95
C THR A 437 7.20 -6.62 16.76
N TYR A 438 6.57 -5.66 16.09
CA TYR A 438 5.92 -4.52 16.74
C TYR A 438 4.80 -4.96 17.69
N PHE A 439 3.85 -5.78 17.22
CA PHE A 439 2.71 -6.24 18.01
C PHE A 439 3.13 -7.03 19.26
N LEU A 440 4.13 -7.90 19.14
CA LEU A 440 4.65 -8.68 20.27
C LEU A 440 5.36 -7.83 21.32
N SER A 441 5.95 -6.69 20.92
CA SER A 441 6.59 -5.74 21.84
C SER A 441 5.59 -4.98 22.72
N LEU A 442 4.31 -4.97 22.35
CA LEU A 442 3.25 -4.28 23.08
C LEU A 442 2.80 -5.09 24.31
N ASN A 443 2.43 -4.37 25.37
CA ASN A 443 1.70 -4.92 26.51
C ASN A 443 0.21 -5.12 26.17
N ASP A 444 -0.57 -5.69 27.10
CA ASP A 444 -1.98 -5.99 26.85
C ASP A 444 -2.84 -4.76 26.51
N SER A 445 -2.55 -3.60 27.12
CA SER A 445 -3.22 -2.34 26.77
C SER A 445 -2.87 -1.92 25.34
N GLY A 446 -1.59 -1.91 24.99
CA GLY A 446 -1.12 -1.54 23.66
C GLY A 446 -1.65 -2.48 22.58
N ARG A 447 -1.81 -3.78 22.87
CA ARG A 447 -2.45 -4.73 21.94
C ARG A 447 -3.93 -4.43 21.75
N ASN A 448 -4.65 -4.04 22.80
CA ASN A 448 -6.04 -3.59 22.69
C ASN A 448 -6.15 -2.30 21.85
N ASP A 449 -5.23 -1.36 22.05
CA ASP A 449 -5.16 -0.11 21.29
C ASP A 449 -4.83 -0.38 19.82
N PHE A 450 -3.95 -1.35 19.55
CA PHE A 450 -3.64 -1.82 18.19
C PHE A 450 -4.90 -2.31 17.46
N PHE A 451 -5.69 -3.20 18.07
CA PHE A 451 -6.92 -3.68 17.46
C PHE A 451 -7.93 -2.56 17.25
N THR A 452 -8.07 -1.66 18.23
CA THR A 452 -8.98 -0.51 18.13
C THR A 452 -8.58 0.42 16.98
N GLY A 453 -7.27 0.74 16.86
CA GLY A 453 -6.72 1.53 15.76
C GLY A 453 -6.93 0.85 14.41
N LEU A 454 -6.64 -0.46 14.32
CA LEU A 454 -6.83 -1.24 13.11
C LEU A 454 -8.30 -1.21 12.63
N ILE A 455 -9.26 -1.42 13.53
CA ILE A 455 -10.69 -1.36 13.19
C ILE A 455 -11.09 0.04 12.73
N ASN A 456 -10.66 1.08 13.44
CA ASN A 456 -10.98 2.46 13.08
C ASN A 456 -10.45 2.84 11.70
N GLU A 457 -9.21 2.44 11.38
CA GLU A 457 -8.64 2.65 10.04
C GLU A 457 -9.41 1.89 8.95
N LEU A 458 -9.71 0.60 9.19
CA LEU A 458 -10.46 -0.23 8.23
C LEU A 458 -11.88 0.30 7.98
N LEU A 459 -12.55 0.86 9.00
CA LEU A 459 -13.87 1.49 8.85
C LEU A 459 -13.84 2.72 7.95
N VAL A 460 -12.69 3.40 7.82
CA VAL A 460 -12.54 4.53 6.90
C VAL A 460 -12.16 4.04 5.49
N ILE A 461 -11.28 3.03 5.42
CA ILE A 461 -10.76 2.46 4.17
C ILE A 461 -11.81 1.62 3.43
N ILE A 462 -12.71 0.97 4.15
CA ILE A 462 -13.83 0.21 3.58
C ILE A 462 -15.10 1.03 3.82
N PRO A 463 -15.85 1.40 2.78
CA PRO A 463 -17.10 2.13 2.95
C PRO A 463 -18.16 1.19 3.54
N THR A 464 -18.19 1.11 4.87
CA THR A 464 -19.10 0.30 5.67
C THR A 464 -19.55 1.08 6.90
N GLU A 465 -20.69 0.71 7.47
CA GLU A 465 -21.26 1.37 8.64
C GLU A 465 -20.46 1.07 9.91
N GLN A 466 -20.57 1.97 10.91
CA GLN A 466 -19.93 1.76 12.21
C GLN A 466 -20.48 0.50 12.89
N GLY A 467 -19.59 -0.27 13.53
CA GLY A 467 -19.96 -1.52 14.21
C GLY A 467 -20.14 -2.71 13.27
N ARG A 468 -19.77 -2.59 12.00
CA ARG A 468 -19.73 -3.72 11.04
C ARG A 468 -18.45 -4.54 11.10
N LEU A 469 -17.37 -3.94 11.58
CA LEU A 469 -16.07 -4.57 11.77
C LEU A 469 -15.74 -4.64 13.25
N ASP A 470 -15.21 -5.77 13.69
CA ASP A 470 -14.78 -6.00 15.07
C ASP A 470 -13.65 -7.05 15.10
N SER A 471 -13.04 -7.25 16.26
CA SER A 471 -12.02 -8.29 16.46
C SER A 471 -12.28 -9.03 17.75
N SER A 472 -12.11 -10.36 17.73
CA SER A 472 -12.07 -11.15 18.97
C SER A 472 -10.76 -10.97 19.74
N LYS A 473 -9.82 -10.15 19.23
CA LYS A 473 -8.50 -9.84 19.81
C LYS A 473 -7.61 -11.06 20.00
N LEU A 474 -8.00 -12.17 19.39
CA LEU A 474 -7.26 -13.42 19.38
C LEU A 474 -6.10 -13.29 18.40
N HIS A 475 -4.98 -13.89 18.78
CA HIS A 475 -3.76 -13.81 18.02
C HIS A 475 -2.93 -15.08 18.24
N GLN A 476 -2.27 -15.58 17.19
CA GLN A 476 -1.45 -16.79 17.25
C GLN A 476 -0.33 -16.74 16.20
N ASN A 477 0.73 -17.52 16.38
CA ASN A 477 1.74 -17.68 15.33
C ASN A 477 1.13 -18.40 14.12
N ASP A 478 1.44 -17.95 12.90
CA ASP A 478 1.00 -18.61 11.67
C ASP A 478 1.64 -20.01 11.60
N PRO A 479 0.84 -21.10 11.55
CA PRO A 479 1.37 -22.47 11.46
C PRO A 479 2.23 -22.69 10.20
N SER A 480 1.99 -21.93 9.13
CA SER A 480 2.74 -22.00 7.88
C SER A 480 4.00 -21.12 7.89
N ASN A 481 4.07 -20.13 8.78
CA ASN A 481 5.22 -19.24 8.93
C ASN A 481 5.33 -18.73 10.38
N THR A 482 6.16 -19.39 11.18
CA THR A 482 6.28 -19.10 12.62
C THR A 482 6.78 -17.70 12.95
N ASP A 483 7.35 -16.97 11.99
CA ASP A 483 7.84 -15.60 12.18
C ASP A 483 6.72 -14.55 12.03
N GLN A 484 5.54 -14.96 11.59
CA GLN A 484 4.39 -14.10 11.36
C GLN A 484 3.20 -14.49 12.24
N LEU A 485 2.31 -13.53 12.46
CA LEU A 485 1.24 -13.64 13.43
C LEU A 485 -0.12 -13.50 12.74
N LEU A 486 -1.03 -14.42 13.04
CA LEU A 486 -2.43 -14.37 12.61
C LEU A 486 -3.26 -13.65 13.66
N ILE A 487 -4.11 -12.74 13.21
CA ILE A 487 -5.07 -12.02 14.04
C ILE A 487 -6.49 -12.27 13.51
N SER A 488 -7.47 -12.22 14.41
CA SER A 488 -8.87 -12.41 14.04
C SER A 488 -9.57 -11.09 13.69
N LEU A 489 -10.50 -11.17 12.73
CA LEU A 489 -11.40 -10.10 12.36
C LEU A 489 -12.81 -10.67 12.12
N ILE A 490 -13.82 -9.94 12.55
CA ILE A 490 -15.23 -10.28 12.40
C ILE A 490 -15.90 -9.21 11.56
N VAL A 491 -16.64 -9.64 10.55
CA VAL A 491 -17.54 -8.82 9.76
C VAL A 491 -18.96 -9.24 10.09
N TYR A 492 -19.71 -8.36 10.75
CA TYR A 492 -21.07 -8.66 11.15
C TYR A 492 -22.03 -8.64 9.97
N GLU A 493 -23.07 -9.48 10.08
CA GLU A 493 -24.17 -9.55 9.14
C GLU A 493 -24.85 -8.19 8.94
N MET A 494 -25.52 -8.08 7.80
CA MET A 494 -26.18 -6.87 7.38
C MET A 494 -27.45 -6.60 8.20
N LYS A 495 -27.55 -5.41 8.79
CA LYS A 495 -28.74 -4.90 9.48
C LYS A 495 -29.61 -4.04 8.54
N ASN A 496 -30.84 -3.75 8.97
CA ASN A 496 -31.72 -2.84 8.22
C ASN A 496 -31.08 -1.45 8.12
N GLY A 497 -30.86 -0.97 6.89
CA GLY A 497 -30.23 0.32 6.59
C GLY A 497 -28.77 0.23 6.17
N ASP A 498 -28.13 -0.93 6.33
CA ASP A 498 -26.77 -1.16 5.85
C ASP A 498 -26.72 -1.26 4.32
N LYS A 499 -25.57 -0.90 3.74
CA LYS A 499 -25.36 -0.87 2.28
C LYS A 499 -24.78 -2.16 1.70
N LYS A 500 -24.03 -2.94 2.49
CA LYS A 500 -23.31 -4.14 2.02
C LYS A 500 -23.49 -5.36 2.93
N ASN A 501 -23.56 -6.55 2.33
CA ASN A 501 -23.46 -7.80 3.09
C ASN A 501 -22.02 -8.13 3.51
N ALA A 502 -21.87 -9.06 4.46
CA ALA A 502 -20.58 -9.41 5.04
C ALA A 502 -19.61 -10.03 4.01
N THR A 503 -20.11 -10.82 3.05
CA THR A 503 -19.28 -11.41 1.97
C THR A 503 -18.72 -10.36 1.02
N ALA A 504 -19.49 -9.31 0.71
CA ALA A 504 -19.00 -8.20 -0.12
C ALA A 504 -17.86 -7.45 0.58
N ILE A 505 -18.02 -7.13 1.88
CA ILE A 505 -16.98 -6.49 2.69
C ILE A 505 -15.73 -7.38 2.78
N GLN A 506 -15.89 -8.69 2.96
CA GLN A 506 -14.79 -9.64 2.93
C GLN A 506 -13.98 -9.54 1.61
N ASN A 507 -14.67 -9.58 0.46
CA ASN A 507 -14.01 -9.54 -0.84
C ASN A 507 -13.30 -8.19 -1.07
N ASP A 508 -13.93 -7.09 -0.65
CA ASP A 508 -13.33 -5.76 -0.67
C ASP A 508 -12.04 -5.74 0.18
N LEU A 509 -12.11 -6.26 1.40
CA LEU A 509 -10.98 -6.29 2.34
C LEU A 509 -9.80 -7.13 1.79
N ASP A 510 -10.07 -8.33 1.25
CA ASP A 510 -9.02 -9.16 0.64
C ASP A 510 -8.36 -8.45 -0.54
N GLN A 511 -9.15 -7.86 -1.45
CA GLN A 511 -8.63 -7.15 -2.61
C GLN A 511 -7.80 -5.92 -2.20
N LEU A 512 -8.26 -5.17 -1.21
CA LEU A 512 -7.55 -3.98 -0.70
C LEU A 512 -6.20 -4.35 -0.09
N ILE A 513 -6.14 -5.42 0.72
CA ILE A 513 -4.90 -5.88 1.37
C ILE A 513 -3.92 -6.44 0.33
N ARG A 514 -4.40 -7.25 -0.63
CA ARG A 514 -3.54 -7.79 -1.69
C ARG A 514 -2.92 -6.72 -2.58
N ASN A 515 -3.60 -5.58 -2.73
CA ASN A 515 -3.15 -4.43 -3.51
C ASN A 515 -2.67 -3.27 -2.62
N LYS A 516 -2.22 -3.57 -1.40
CA LYS A 516 -1.88 -2.60 -0.35
C LYS A 516 -1.09 -1.38 -0.82
N TYR A 517 -0.10 -1.53 -1.71
CA TYR A 517 0.76 -0.44 -2.19
C TYR A 517 0.04 0.65 -2.99
N VAL A 518 -1.18 0.38 -3.48
CA VAL A 518 -1.97 1.34 -4.25
C VAL A 518 -3.27 1.73 -3.57
N THR A 519 -3.65 1.10 -2.45
CA THR A 519 -4.94 1.28 -1.79
C THR A 519 -4.82 2.04 -0.47
N GLY A 520 -5.97 2.41 0.10
CA GLY A 520 -6.06 3.04 1.43
C GLY A 520 -5.35 2.28 2.56
N ILE A 521 -5.05 0.97 2.39
CA ILE A 521 -4.33 0.15 3.37
C ILE A 521 -2.93 0.70 3.66
N SER A 522 -2.23 1.27 2.67
CA SER A 522 -0.92 1.93 2.91
C SER A 522 -0.98 3.44 2.83
N LEU A 523 -1.97 4.00 2.11
CA LEU A 523 -2.07 5.44 1.88
C LEU A 523 -2.67 6.21 3.07
N PHE A 524 -3.43 5.52 3.94
CA PHE A 524 -4.21 6.17 4.99
C PHE A 524 -3.83 5.73 6.40
N GLY A 525 -3.54 4.43 6.62
CA GLY A 525 -3.43 3.87 7.97
C GLY A 525 -2.05 3.38 8.38
N ASN A 526 -1.72 3.55 9.65
CA ASN A 526 -0.51 3.10 10.30
C ASN A 526 -0.60 1.63 10.75
N GLN A 527 -1.73 1.20 11.32
CA GLN A 527 -1.92 -0.19 11.74
C GLN A 527 -2.21 -1.10 10.54
N THR A 528 -3.02 -0.63 9.60
CA THR A 528 -3.34 -1.36 8.35
C THR A 528 -2.11 -1.56 7.46
N LEU A 529 -1.11 -0.68 7.53
CA LEU A 529 0.21 -0.88 6.90
C LEU A 529 0.94 -2.12 7.42
N LEU A 530 0.60 -2.66 8.59
CA LEU A 530 1.23 -3.87 9.13
C LEU A 530 0.62 -5.17 8.59
N LEU A 531 -0.47 -5.11 7.83
CA LEU A 531 -1.12 -6.27 7.22
C LEU A 531 -0.29 -6.83 6.05
N ASP A 532 -0.24 -8.15 5.94
CA ASP A 532 0.50 -8.88 4.91
C ASP A 532 -0.29 -9.01 3.60
N GLU A 533 0.20 -8.35 2.56
CA GLU A 533 -0.38 -8.34 1.22
C GLU A 533 -0.44 -9.71 0.54
N LYS A 534 0.48 -10.64 0.87
CA LYS A 534 0.49 -11.98 0.28
C LYS A 534 -0.62 -12.85 0.85
N TYR A 535 -0.95 -12.65 2.11
CA TYR A 535 -1.96 -13.44 2.81
C TYR A 535 -3.38 -12.97 2.48
N GLY A 536 -3.61 -11.65 2.49
CA GLY A 536 -4.93 -11.07 2.30
C GLY A 536 -5.87 -11.34 3.49
N PHE A 537 -7.18 -11.40 3.23
CA PHE A 537 -8.18 -11.82 4.21
C PHE A 537 -8.65 -13.23 3.90
N GLN A 538 -8.60 -14.11 4.89
CA GLN A 538 -9.04 -15.49 4.75
C GLN A 538 -10.26 -15.74 5.65
N PRO A 539 -11.39 -16.22 5.11
CA PRO A 539 -12.53 -16.60 5.94
C PRO A 539 -12.16 -17.78 6.83
N SER A 540 -12.71 -17.81 8.04
CA SER A 540 -12.66 -18.98 8.91
C SER A 540 -13.52 -20.08 8.30
N THR A 541 -13.01 -21.31 8.31
CA THR A 541 -13.73 -22.48 7.78
C THR A 541 -15.04 -22.69 8.51
N SER A 542 -16.11 -22.91 7.76
CA SER A 542 -17.40 -23.33 8.33
C SER A 542 -17.29 -24.73 8.96
N ILE A 543 -18.23 -25.10 9.83
CA ILE A 543 -18.25 -26.43 10.46
C ILE A 543 -18.28 -27.55 9.40
N MET A 544 -19.05 -27.37 8.34
CA MET A 544 -19.14 -28.37 7.27
C MET A 544 -17.82 -28.51 6.50
N GLU A 545 -17.19 -27.39 6.13
CA GLU A 545 -15.88 -27.41 5.47
C GLU A 545 -14.80 -27.99 6.37
N PHE A 546 -14.83 -27.67 7.67
CA PHE A 546 -13.93 -28.24 8.67
C PHE A 546 -14.04 -29.78 8.73
N LEU A 547 -15.27 -30.30 8.75
CA LEU A 547 -15.51 -31.75 8.73
C LEU A 547 -15.03 -32.40 7.41
N GLN A 548 -15.22 -31.73 6.28
CA GLN A 548 -14.74 -32.20 4.98
C GLN A 548 -13.21 -32.21 4.92
N LEU A 549 -12.56 -31.13 5.37
CA LEU A 549 -11.11 -30.97 5.35
C LEU A 549 -10.41 -32.01 6.25
N HIS A 550 -11.07 -32.43 7.33
CA HIS A 550 -10.55 -33.44 8.26
C HIS A 550 -11.20 -34.83 8.12
N GLN A 551 -11.90 -35.10 7.01
CA GLN A 551 -12.67 -36.34 6.82
C GLN A 551 -11.84 -37.61 7.03
N LEU A 552 -10.60 -37.66 6.52
CA LEU A 552 -9.70 -38.81 6.68
C LEU A 552 -9.38 -39.09 8.16
N LYS A 553 -9.07 -38.04 8.95
CA LYS A 553 -8.76 -38.16 10.38
C LYS A 553 -9.98 -38.67 11.17
N ILE A 554 -11.18 -38.23 10.80
CA ILE A 554 -12.44 -38.69 11.40
C ILE A 554 -12.73 -40.16 11.04
N ILE A 555 -12.55 -40.56 9.78
CA ILE A 555 -12.74 -41.96 9.35
C ILE A 555 -11.77 -42.87 10.11
N LEU A 556 -10.50 -42.48 10.23
CA LEU A 556 -9.50 -43.24 10.99
C LEU A 556 -9.92 -43.43 12.46
N LEU A 557 -10.46 -42.38 13.09
CA LEU A 557 -11.01 -42.46 14.44
C LEU A 557 -12.17 -43.47 14.53
N VAL A 558 -13.14 -43.38 13.63
CA VAL A 558 -14.32 -44.28 13.62
C VAL A 558 -13.92 -45.73 13.39
N VAL A 559 -13.00 -45.98 12.45
CA VAL A 559 -12.47 -47.33 12.17
C VAL A 559 -11.72 -47.87 13.39
N GLY A 560 -10.89 -47.05 14.04
CA GLY A 560 -10.19 -47.43 15.26
C GLY A 560 -11.15 -47.82 16.39
N VAL A 561 -12.17 -47.00 16.65
CA VAL A 561 -13.20 -47.28 17.66
C VAL A 561 -13.94 -48.58 17.34
N PHE A 562 -14.34 -48.79 16.08
CA PHE A 562 -15.01 -50.02 15.64
C PHE A 562 -14.14 -51.26 15.83
N LEU A 563 -12.84 -51.18 15.53
CA LEU A 563 -11.90 -52.28 15.69
C LEU A 563 -11.74 -52.68 17.17
N PHE A 564 -11.59 -51.72 18.08
CA PHE A 564 -11.52 -52.00 19.52
C PHE A 564 -12.85 -52.56 20.07
N LEU A 565 -14.00 -52.07 19.58
CA LEU A 565 -15.32 -52.62 19.93
C LEU A 565 -15.48 -54.06 19.44
N LEU A 566 -15.05 -54.37 18.21
CA LEU A 566 -15.09 -55.72 17.66
C LEU A 566 -14.21 -56.68 18.48
N LEU A 567 -12.97 -56.27 18.80
CA LEU A 567 -12.07 -57.04 19.67
C LEU A 567 -12.68 -57.30 21.05
N PHE A 568 -13.32 -56.29 21.64
CA PHE A 568 -14.03 -56.42 22.91
C PHE A 568 -15.18 -57.43 22.83
N ILE A 569 -16.03 -57.36 21.80
CA ILE A 569 -17.15 -58.29 21.61
C ILE A 569 -16.64 -59.72 21.42
N ILE A 570 -15.64 -59.93 20.57
CA ILE A 570 -15.04 -61.26 20.34
C ILE A 570 -14.49 -61.82 21.65
N ALA A 571 -13.74 -61.01 22.41
CA ALA A 571 -13.21 -61.42 23.70
C ALA A 571 -14.33 -61.79 24.69
N LYS A 572 -15.40 -60.98 24.75
CA LYS A 572 -16.52 -61.20 25.66
C LYS A 572 -17.34 -62.43 25.33
N ILE A 573 -17.50 -62.75 24.04
CA ILE A 573 -18.16 -63.99 23.59
C ILE A 573 -17.31 -65.20 23.95
N LYS A 574 -16.01 -65.16 23.67
CA LYS A 574 -15.10 -66.30 23.86
C LYS A 574 -14.87 -66.62 25.34
N SER A 575 -14.76 -65.59 26.18
CA SER A 575 -14.38 -65.73 27.59
C SER A 575 -15.28 -64.84 28.45
N PRO A 576 -16.51 -65.26 28.78
CA PRO A 576 -17.46 -64.40 29.48
C PRO A 576 -17.05 -64.08 30.93
N LYS A 577 -16.24 -64.95 31.55
CA LYS A 577 -15.77 -64.86 32.94
C LYS A 577 -14.56 -63.91 33.12
N SER A 578 -13.84 -63.57 32.05
CA SER A 578 -12.67 -62.65 32.10
C SER A 578 -13.06 -61.18 32.02
N GLN A 579 -12.14 -60.29 32.44
CA GLN A 579 -12.35 -58.83 32.44
C GLN A 579 -12.04 -58.21 31.07
N ASN A 580 -12.78 -58.60 30.04
CA ASN A 580 -12.48 -58.17 28.67
C ASN A 580 -12.68 -56.67 28.41
N PHE A 581 -13.36 -55.94 29.30
CA PHE A 581 -13.53 -54.48 29.21
C PHE A 581 -12.18 -53.73 29.14
N THR A 582 -11.14 -54.34 29.71
CA THR A 582 -9.76 -53.88 29.64
C THR A 582 -9.26 -53.60 28.22
N ILE A 583 -9.78 -54.30 27.18
CA ILE A 583 -9.45 -54.03 25.78
C ILE A 583 -9.83 -52.60 25.37
N LEU A 584 -11.03 -52.15 25.76
CA LEU A 584 -11.49 -50.80 25.45
C LEU A 584 -10.70 -49.75 26.25
N GLN A 585 -10.33 -50.08 27.48
CA GLN A 585 -9.48 -49.22 28.31
C GLN A 585 -8.11 -49.00 27.65
N ILE A 586 -7.45 -50.06 27.13
CA ILE A 586 -6.20 -49.92 26.36
C ILE A 586 -6.41 -48.98 25.17
N GLY A 587 -7.47 -49.19 24.39
CA GLY A 587 -7.76 -48.37 23.21
C GLY A 587 -7.91 -46.89 23.54
N ILE A 588 -8.65 -46.56 24.60
CA ILE A 588 -8.83 -45.18 25.08
C ILE A 588 -7.49 -44.61 25.58
N THR A 589 -6.72 -45.34 26.36
CA THR A 589 -5.41 -44.87 26.86
C THR A 589 -4.45 -44.58 25.72
N VAL A 590 -4.32 -45.50 24.74
CA VAL A 590 -3.44 -45.29 23.57
C VAL A 590 -3.90 -44.09 22.76
N PHE A 591 -5.21 -43.97 22.50
CA PHE A 591 -5.76 -42.83 21.76
C PHE A 591 -5.52 -41.50 22.48
N ARG A 592 -5.75 -41.45 23.79
CA ARG A 592 -5.50 -40.26 24.64
C ARG A 592 -4.04 -39.86 24.58
N THR A 593 -3.12 -40.77 24.90
CA THR A 593 -1.69 -40.46 24.91
C THR A 593 -1.20 -40.01 23.54
N THR A 594 -1.67 -40.65 22.46
CA THR A 594 -1.31 -40.25 21.09
C THR A 594 -1.77 -38.84 20.77
N THR A 595 -3.06 -38.53 21.00
CA THR A 595 -3.64 -37.22 20.67
C THR A 595 -3.07 -36.10 21.53
N VAL A 596 -2.90 -36.31 22.84
CA VAL A 596 -2.28 -35.33 23.75
C VAL A 596 -0.80 -35.10 23.42
N THR A 597 -0.07 -36.15 23.03
CA THR A 597 1.34 -36.02 22.63
C THR A 597 1.45 -35.21 21.34
N ILE A 598 0.65 -35.53 20.32
CA ILE A 598 0.62 -34.75 19.07
C ILE A 598 0.30 -33.30 19.39
N PHE A 599 -0.83 -33.03 20.06
CA PHE A 599 -1.24 -31.68 20.50
C PHE A 599 -0.10 -30.91 21.19
N THR A 600 0.60 -31.54 22.14
CA THR A 600 1.66 -30.90 22.92
C THR A 600 2.83 -30.47 22.03
N PHE A 601 3.22 -31.28 21.05
CA PHE A 601 4.41 -31.03 20.22
C PHE A 601 4.12 -30.34 18.89
N THR A 602 2.87 -30.24 18.47
CA THR A 602 2.43 -29.52 17.26
C THR A 602 1.66 -28.26 17.62
N ASP A 603 0.47 -28.40 18.18
CA ASP A 603 -0.52 -27.34 18.28
C ASP A 603 -0.23 -26.36 19.44
N ALA A 604 0.21 -26.86 20.60
CA ALA A 604 0.46 -26.02 21.77
C ALA A 604 1.57 -24.96 21.56
N LYS A 605 2.37 -25.08 20.50
CA LYS A 605 3.41 -24.12 20.11
C LYS A 605 2.87 -22.88 19.38
N THR A 606 1.67 -22.95 18.78
CA THR A 606 1.12 -21.84 17.99
C THR A 606 0.57 -20.73 18.87
N VAL A 607 0.13 -21.08 20.09
CA VAL A 607 -0.36 -20.12 21.09
C VAL A 607 0.75 -19.84 22.11
N PRO A 608 1.16 -18.57 22.29
CA PRO A 608 2.16 -18.22 23.29
C PRO A 608 1.75 -18.70 24.70
N ASN A 609 2.75 -19.11 25.50
CA ASN A 609 2.61 -19.52 26.90
C ASN A 609 1.94 -20.88 27.18
N LEU A 610 1.45 -21.63 26.18
CA LEU A 610 0.84 -22.95 26.42
C LEU A 610 1.83 -24.12 26.27
N TYR A 611 2.83 -24.01 25.39
CA TYR A 611 3.75 -25.11 25.10
C TYR A 611 4.49 -25.66 26.33
N ILE A 612 5.12 -24.80 27.13
CA ILE A 612 5.91 -25.23 28.30
C ILE A 612 5.02 -25.96 29.32
N PRO A 613 3.88 -25.39 29.77
CA PRO A 613 2.93 -26.13 30.62
C PRO A 613 2.49 -27.47 30.03
N SER A 614 2.14 -27.54 28.74
CA SER A 614 1.73 -28.79 28.09
C SER A 614 2.80 -29.87 28.16
N VAL A 615 4.07 -29.52 27.94
CA VAL A 615 5.20 -30.47 28.03
C VAL A 615 5.40 -30.95 29.47
N VAL A 616 5.37 -30.03 30.44
CA VAL A 616 5.56 -30.36 31.86
C VAL A 616 4.49 -31.34 32.36
N PHE A 617 3.21 -31.06 32.08
CA PHE A 617 2.10 -31.92 32.49
C PHE A 617 1.95 -33.19 31.64
N LEU A 618 2.75 -33.37 30.58
CA LEU A 618 2.84 -34.63 29.84
C LEU A 618 3.99 -35.50 30.37
N ILE A 619 5.18 -34.93 30.50
CA ILE A 619 6.42 -35.70 30.76
C ILE A 619 6.60 -36.06 32.23
N ILE A 620 6.31 -35.16 33.18
CA ILE A 620 6.51 -35.43 34.61
C ILE A 620 5.60 -36.57 35.09
N PRO A 621 4.27 -36.54 34.84
CA PRO A 621 3.39 -37.63 35.27
C PRO A 621 3.72 -38.95 34.58
N MET A 622 4.08 -38.92 33.30
CA MET A 622 4.52 -40.12 32.57
C MET A 622 5.76 -40.76 33.22
N GLY A 623 6.73 -39.96 33.66
CA GLY A 623 7.90 -40.43 34.41
C GLY A 623 7.53 -41.01 35.78
N LEU A 624 6.62 -40.38 36.51
CA LEU A 624 6.12 -40.88 37.80
C LEU A 624 5.38 -42.22 37.63
N ASN A 625 4.52 -42.33 36.62
CA ASN A 625 3.79 -43.55 36.32
C ASN A 625 4.74 -44.70 35.97
N LEU A 626 5.76 -44.45 35.14
CA LEU A 626 6.80 -45.44 34.85
C LEU A 626 7.53 -45.89 36.12
N LEU A 627 7.93 -44.94 36.98
CA LEU A 627 8.62 -45.25 38.24
C LEU A 627 7.75 -46.15 39.13
N ILE A 628 6.48 -45.80 39.33
CA ILE A 628 5.53 -46.61 40.12
C ILE A 628 5.36 -48.00 39.50
N ALA A 629 5.19 -48.09 38.18
CA ALA A 629 5.00 -49.36 37.50
C ALA A 629 6.21 -50.29 37.66
N PHE A 630 7.44 -49.79 37.50
CA PHE A 630 8.64 -50.58 37.72
C PHE A 630 8.83 -50.97 39.20
N LEU A 631 8.53 -50.08 40.15
CA LEU A 631 8.57 -50.42 41.58
C LEU A 631 7.60 -51.57 41.91
N ILE A 632 6.41 -51.57 41.31
CA ILE A 632 5.44 -52.66 41.46
C ILE A 632 5.95 -53.96 40.84
N ILE A 633 6.55 -53.91 39.65
CA ILE A 633 7.13 -55.10 38.99
C ILE A 633 8.24 -55.72 39.85
N PHE A 634 9.11 -54.90 40.47
CA PHE A 634 10.25 -55.41 41.24
C PHE A 634 9.92 -55.84 42.67
N HIS A 635 8.96 -55.17 43.33
CA HIS A 635 8.72 -55.35 44.77
C HIS A 635 7.25 -55.65 45.14
N GLY A 636 6.34 -55.65 44.16
CA GLY A 636 4.90 -55.70 44.38
C GLY A 636 4.24 -57.07 44.25
N GLY A 637 5.00 -58.14 44.03
CA GLY A 637 4.51 -59.50 43.84
C GLY A 637 4.15 -60.24 45.14
N GLU A 638 3.14 -61.11 45.11
CA GLU A 638 2.88 -62.10 46.17
C GLU A 638 3.62 -63.42 45.91
N LYS A 639 3.38 -64.44 46.74
CA LYS A 639 3.90 -65.80 46.51
C LYS A 639 3.50 -66.28 45.10
N GLY A 640 4.49 -66.77 44.34
CA GLY A 640 4.31 -67.20 42.94
C GLY A 640 4.48 -66.10 41.89
N PHE A 641 4.64 -64.82 42.27
CA PHE A 641 4.89 -63.74 41.29
C PHE A 641 6.23 -63.89 40.59
N HIS A 642 7.27 -64.32 41.29
CA HIS A 642 8.59 -64.51 40.69
C HIS A 642 8.57 -65.58 39.59
N ASP A 643 7.86 -66.69 39.84
CA ASP A 643 7.70 -67.79 38.86
C ASP A 643 6.89 -67.32 37.64
N TRP A 644 5.79 -66.61 37.87
CA TRP A 644 5.00 -66.00 36.80
C TRP A 644 5.82 -64.98 35.98
N PHE A 645 6.59 -64.12 36.65
CA PHE A 645 7.43 -63.12 36.00
C PHE A 645 8.57 -63.75 35.20
N TRP A 646 9.13 -64.87 35.67
CA TRP A 646 10.14 -65.62 34.91
C TRP A 646 9.58 -66.16 33.60
N GLN A 647 8.32 -66.61 33.60
CA GLN A 647 7.65 -67.15 32.42
C GLN A 647 7.14 -66.06 31.46
N TYR A 648 6.60 -64.95 31.98
CA TYR A 648 5.90 -63.92 31.20
C TYR A 648 6.52 -62.51 31.29
N GLY A 649 7.77 -62.40 31.74
CA GLY A 649 8.42 -61.12 32.04
C GLY A 649 8.41 -60.11 30.88
N ARG A 650 8.47 -60.56 29.62
CA ARG A 650 8.35 -59.68 28.45
C ARG A 650 7.01 -58.94 28.40
N ILE A 651 5.91 -59.62 28.72
CA ILE A 651 4.57 -59.03 28.78
C ILE A 651 4.49 -58.08 29.97
N ALA A 652 5.02 -58.48 31.13
CA ALA A 652 5.06 -57.63 32.32
C ALA A 652 5.81 -56.32 32.06
N THR A 653 6.99 -56.37 31.43
CA THR A 653 7.76 -55.18 31.05
C THR A 653 7.03 -54.34 30.00
N LEU A 654 6.38 -54.95 29.02
CA LEU A 654 5.59 -54.22 28.01
C LEU A 654 4.47 -53.40 28.67
N PHE A 655 3.67 -54.03 29.53
CA PHE A 655 2.58 -53.31 30.21
C PHE A 655 3.11 -52.32 31.24
N ALA A 656 4.26 -52.57 31.89
CA ALA A 656 4.91 -51.57 32.75
C ALA A 656 5.38 -50.33 31.98
N LEU A 657 5.89 -50.49 30.75
CA LEU A 657 6.22 -49.36 29.88
C LEU A 657 4.96 -48.61 29.41
N LEU A 658 3.91 -49.35 29.02
CA LEU A 658 2.63 -48.75 28.64
C LEU A 658 1.95 -48.05 29.83
N SER A 659 2.20 -48.48 31.06
CA SER A 659 1.71 -47.80 32.26
C SER A 659 2.22 -46.37 32.41
N GLY A 660 3.31 -46.00 31.73
CA GLY A 660 3.72 -44.59 31.64
C GLY A 660 2.61 -43.68 31.09
N ALA A 661 1.81 -44.19 30.15
CA ALA A 661 0.67 -43.47 29.60
C ALA A 661 -0.45 -43.28 30.62
N ASN A 662 -0.72 -44.31 31.42
CA ASN A 662 -1.66 -44.29 32.53
C ASN A 662 -1.41 -45.53 33.42
N ILE A 663 -1.26 -45.33 34.72
CA ILE A 663 -0.87 -46.41 35.64
C ILE A 663 -1.89 -47.56 35.75
N ASP A 664 -3.18 -47.32 35.46
CA ASP A 664 -4.22 -48.36 35.49
C ASP A 664 -4.01 -49.44 34.40
N VAL A 665 -3.21 -49.15 33.37
CA VAL A 665 -2.76 -50.13 32.37
C VAL A 665 -1.98 -51.29 33.01
N LEU A 666 -1.45 -51.11 34.23
CA LEU A 666 -0.77 -52.20 34.93
C LEU A 666 -1.75 -53.26 35.44
N LEU A 667 -3.01 -52.88 35.73
CA LEU A 667 -4.05 -53.80 36.24
C LEU A 667 -4.44 -54.86 35.20
N ILE A 668 -4.09 -54.65 33.94
CA ILE A 668 -4.30 -55.58 32.83
C ILE A 668 -3.57 -56.89 33.10
N LEU A 669 -2.40 -56.84 33.75
CA LEU A 669 -1.66 -58.03 34.16
C LEU A 669 -2.43 -58.90 35.15
N LYS A 670 -3.47 -58.38 35.84
CA LYS A 670 -4.36 -59.12 36.77
C LYS A 670 -5.79 -59.29 36.24
N SER A 671 -6.05 -58.98 34.97
CA SER A 671 -7.41 -58.95 34.38
C SER A 671 -7.93 -60.32 33.92
N TYR A 672 -7.05 -61.32 33.86
CA TYR A 672 -7.28 -62.63 33.27
C TYR A 672 -7.88 -62.55 31.86
N LEU A 673 -7.40 -61.58 31.07
CA LEU A 673 -7.92 -61.26 29.75
C LEU A 673 -7.92 -62.50 28.83
N MET A 674 -9.09 -62.80 28.23
CA MET A 674 -9.32 -63.98 27.40
C MET A 674 -8.93 -65.34 28.05
N GLU A 675 -8.94 -65.43 29.39
CA GLU A 675 -8.53 -66.63 30.13
C GLU A 675 -7.06 -67.05 29.87
N LEU A 676 -6.20 -66.07 29.56
CA LEU A 676 -4.77 -66.31 29.36
C LEU A 676 -4.00 -66.10 30.66
N GLU A 677 -3.17 -67.09 31.05
CA GLU A 677 -2.34 -67.04 32.26
C GLU A 677 -1.30 -65.90 32.27
N LEU A 678 -0.92 -65.41 31.08
CA LEU A 678 -0.07 -64.22 30.94
C LEU A 678 -0.75 -62.92 31.40
N PHE A 679 -2.05 -62.95 31.69
CA PHE A 679 -2.82 -61.85 32.31
C PHE A 679 -3.35 -62.23 33.70
N ASN A 680 -2.73 -63.21 34.36
CA ASN A 680 -3.08 -63.69 35.71
C ASN A 680 -1.95 -63.46 36.73
N ALA A 681 -1.36 -62.27 36.73
CA ALA A 681 -0.26 -61.91 37.61
C ALA A 681 -0.71 -61.84 39.09
N PRO A 682 -0.02 -62.55 40.02
CA PRO A 682 -0.31 -62.47 41.45
C PRO A 682 0.30 -61.20 42.07
N LEU A 683 -0.33 -60.05 41.78
CA LEU A 683 0.02 -58.75 42.36
C LEU A 683 -0.54 -58.59 43.78
N SER A 684 0.28 -58.06 44.69
CA SER A 684 -0.07 -57.84 46.09
C SER A 684 -1.10 -56.74 46.32
N GLU A 685 -1.77 -56.78 47.47
CA GLU A 685 -2.63 -55.66 47.90
C GLU A 685 -1.90 -54.32 47.93
N ASN A 686 -0.63 -54.31 48.32
CA ASN A 686 0.17 -53.08 48.35
C ASN A 686 0.44 -52.56 46.92
N ALA A 687 0.66 -53.45 45.96
CA ALA A 687 0.75 -53.08 44.55
C ALA A 687 -0.57 -52.47 44.04
N LEU A 688 -1.72 -53.08 44.36
CA LEU A 688 -3.03 -52.52 43.97
C LEU A 688 -3.31 -51.15 44.59
N LYS A 689 -2.93 -50.95 45.87
CA LYS A 689 -3.00 -49.63 46.54
C LYS A 689 -2.09 -48.62 45.86
N ALA A 690 -0.89 -49.01 45.45
CA ALA A 690 0.05 -48.15 44.73
C ALA A 690 -0.50 -47.74 43.36
N VAL A 691 -1.11 -48.68 42.60
CA VAL A 691 -1.78 -48.34 41.33
C VAL A 691 -2.94 -47.37 41.57
N PHE A 692 -3.77 -47.62 42.57
CA PHE A 692 -4.90 -46.74 42.90
C PHE A 692 -4.47 -45.30 43.21
N TRP A 693 -3.51 -45.13 44.12
CA TRP A 693 -3.01 -43.79 44.48
C TRP A 693 -2.22 -43.15 43.33
N GLY A 694 -1.47 -43.95 42.56
CA GLY A 694 -0.86 -43.50 41.31
C GLY A 694 -1.91 -42.95 40.33
N SER A 695 -3.05 -43.63 40.17
CA SER A 695 -4.12 -43.23 39.26
C SER A 695 -4.81 -41.94 39.73
N CYS A 696 -4.94 -41.76 41.04
CA CYS A 696 -5.38 -40.48 41.63
C CYS A 696 -4.38 -39.35 41.32
N ALA A 697 -3.07 -39.59 41.48
CA ALA A 697 -2.04 -38.63 41.14
C ALA A 697 -2.01 -38.30 39.63
N ASP A 698 -2.15 -39.31 38.76
CA ASP A 698 -2.25 -39.16 37.31
C ASP A 698 -3.43 -38.25 36.91
N THR A 699 -4.59 -38.48 37.54
CA THR A 699 -5.79 -37.66 37.26
C THR A 699 -5.57 -36.18 37.63
N ALA A 700 -4.89 -35.93 38.76
CA ALA A 700 -4.65 -34.58 39.27
C ALA A 700 -3.49 -33.86 38.57
N LEU A 701 -2.42 -34.57 38.22
CA LEU A 701 -1.19 -34.00 37.67
C LEU A 701 -1.13 -34.06 36.13
N GLN A 702 -1.87 -34.95 35.47
CA GLN A 702 -1.86 -35.08 34.02
C GLN A 702 -3.22 -34.77 33.41
N ASP A 703 -4.24 -35.57 33.71
CA ASP A 703 -5.51 -35.51 32.98
C ASP A 703 -6.22 -34.16 33.14
N THR A 704 -6.32 -33.66 34.38
CA THR A 704 -7.02 -32.40 34.67
C THR A 704 -6.27 -31.19 34.09
N PRO A 705 -4.94 -31.02 34.32
CA PRO A 705 -4.20 -29.93 33.70
C PRO A 705 -4.21 -29.96 32.18
N GLN A 706 -4.04 -31.14 31.55
CA GLN A 706 -4.07 -31.26 30.09
C GLN A 706 -5.44 -30.90 29.52
N PHE A 707 -6.53 -31.36 30.14
CA PHE A 707 -7.89 -30.98 29.75
C PHE A 707 -8.09 -29.46 29.83
N ILE A 708 -7.65 -28.83 30.92
CA ILE A 708 -7.72 -27.37 31.10
C ILE A 708 -6.90 -26.63 30.03
N ILE A 709 -5.68 -27.10 29.73
CA ILE A 709 -4.82 -26.49 28.72
C ILE A 709 -5.44 -26.58 27.33
N GLN A 710 -6.07 -27.70 26.99
CA GLN A 710 -6.76 -27.89 25.71
C GLN A 710 -7.98 -26.96 25.58
N ILE A 711 -8.71 -26.71 26.68
CA ILE A 711 -9.77 -25.67 26.71
C ILE A 711 -9.17 -24.29 26.44
N PHE A 712 -8.11 -23.92 27.16
CA PHE A 712 -7.46 -22.62 26.96
C PHE A 712 -6.93 -22.44 25.54
N TYR A 713 -6.37 -23.49 24.95
CA TYR A 713 -5.94 -23.48 23.56
C TYR A 713 -7.11 -23.15 22.63
N LEU A 714 -8.24 -23.85 22.74
CA LEU A 714 -9.41 -23.60 21.87
C LEU A 714 -10.03 -22.22 22.06
N LEU A 715 -9.93 -21.64 23.26
CA LEU A 715 -10.41 -20.27 23.53
C LEU A 715 -9.46 -19.17 23.05
N SER A 716 -8.16 -19.47 22.97
CA SER A 716 -7.13 -18.47 22.65
C SER A 716 -6.67 -18.52 21.20
N SER A 717 -6.94 -19.62 20.49
CA SER A 717 -6.51 -19.82 19.10
C SER A 717 -7.39 -19.05 18.13
N VAL A 718 -6.76 -18.46 17.11
CA VAL A 718 -7.44 -17.91 15.92
C VAL A 718 -7.93 -19.05 15.02
N GLU A 719 -7.15 -20.13 14.92
CA GLU A 719 -7.49 -21.31 14.15
C GLU A 719 -6.93 -22.58 14.82
N TYR A 720 -7.60 -23.72 14.64
CA TYR A 720 -7.15 -24.99 15.18
C TYR A 720 -7.49 -26.15 14.25
N GLU A 721 -6.66 -27.20 14.33
CA GLU A 721 -6.87 -28.48 13.68
C GLU A 721 -7.80 -29.39 14.50
N ILE A 722 -8.19 -30.53 13.94
CA ILE A 722 -9.06 -31.49 14.64
C ILE A 722 -8.39 -32.24 15.80
N ILE A 723 -7.05 -32.31 15.83
CA ILE A 723 -6.31 -33.04 16.88
C ILE A 723 -6.52 -32.44 18.28
N PRO A 724 -6.44 -31.10 18.48
CA PRO A 724 -6.85 -30.46 19.73
C PRO A 724 -8.24 -30.88 20.24
N LEU A 725 -9.23 -31.02 19.34
CA LEU A 725 -10.58 -31.48 19.72
C LEU A 725 -10.57 -32.94 20.18
N PHE A 726 -9.85 -33.81 19.46
CA PHE A 726 -9.70 -35.21 19.85
C PHE A 726 -8.99 -35.35 21.20
N ALA A 727 -7.92 -34.59 21.43
CA ALA A 727 -7.21 -34.54 22.70
C ALA A 727 -8.11 -34.07 23.84
N LEU A 728 -8.92 -33.02 23.60
CA LEU A 728 -9.90 -32.51 24.57
C LEU A 728 -10.92 -33.56 24.96
N VAL A 729 -11.55 -34.21 23.98
CA VAL A 729 -12.56 -35.25 24.24
C VAL A 729 -11.94 -36.44 24.96
N ALA A 730 -10.75 -36.89 24.54
CA ALA A 730 -10.06 -38.00 25.19
C ALA A 730 -9.67 -37.68 26.64
N SER A 731 -9.15 -36.47 26.90
CA SER A 731 -8.78 -36.03 28.25
C SER A 731 -10.02 -35.86 29.13
N GLY A 732 -11.10 -35.27 28.61
CA GLY A 732 -12.37 -35.13 29.32
C GLY A 732 -13.01 -36.48 29.69
N LEU A 733 -12.99 -37.45 28.76
CA LEU A 733 -13.44 -38.81 29.04
C LEU A 733 -12.55 -39.51 30.08
N SER A 734 -11.24 -39.28 30.06
CA SER A 734 -10.29 -39.82 31.05
C SER A 734 -10.60 -39.27 32.45
N VAL A 735 -10.75 -37.94 32.59
CA VAL A 735 -11.12 -37.28 33.85
C VAL A 735 -12.44 -37.84 34.37
N LEU A 736 -13.48 -37.92 33.53
CA LEU A 736 -14.80 -38.42 33.92
C LEU A 736 -14.75 -39.90 34.34
N SER A 737 -14.10 -40.75 33.55
CA SER A 737 -13.93 -42.18 33.84
C SER A 737 -13.22 -42.39 35.16
N ASN A 738 -12.14 -41.63 35.39
CA ASN A 738 -11.40 -41.65 36.63
C ASN A 738 -12.28 -41.25 37.80
N ILE A 739 -12.95 -40.10 37.76
CA ILE A 739 -13.85 -39.67 38.85
C ILE A 739 -14.90 -40.74 39.18
N ILE A 740 -15.56 -41.31 38.17
CA ILE A 740 -16.56 -42.37 38.35
C ILE A 740 -15.95 -43.60 39.03
N SER A 741 -14.79 -44.07 38.55
CA SER A 741 -14.09 -45.23 39.13
C SER A 741 -13.75 -45.04 40.61
N LYS A 742 -13.24 -43.85 40.98
CA LYS A 742 -12.88 -43.53 42.36
C LYS A 742 -14.11 -43.38 43.28
N VAL A 743 -15.22 -42.82 42.78
CA VAL A 743 -16.50 -42.77 43.52
C VAL A 743 -17.06 -44.17 43.77
N LEU A 744 -17.00 -45.05 42.77
CA LEU A 744 -17.40 -46.45 42.92
C LEU A 744 -16.48 -47.20 43.91
N PHE A 745 -15.17 -46.94 43.89
CA PHE A 745 -14.22 -47.48 44.87
C PHE A 745 -14.62 -47.10 46.30
N ILE A 746 -14.87 -45.82 46.56
CA ILE A 746 -15.23 -45.32 47.90
C ILE A 746 -16.53 -45.98 48.39
N LYS A 747 -17.51 -46.15 47.50
CA LYS A 747 -18.83 -46.71 47.85
C LYS A 747 -18.81 -48.23 48.09
N PHE A 748 -17.98 -48.97 47.36
CA PHE A 748 -18.00 -50.43 47.35
C PHE A 748 -16.73 -51.10 47.91
N LYS A 749 -15.70 -50.34 48.33
CA LYS A 749 -14.39 -50.81 48.81
C LYS A 749 -13.69 -51.84 47.91
N LYS A 750 -13.97 -51.81 46.59
CA LYS A 750 -13.31 -52.68 45.59
C LYS A 750 -12.32 -51.86 44.78
N TYR A 751 -11.02 -52.18 44.89
CA TYR A 751 -9.85 -51.50 44.26
C TYR A 751 -9.94 -51.31 42.73
N SER A 752 -10.90 -51.97 42.08
CA SER A 752 -11.42 -51.62 40.77
C SER A 752 -12.81 -52.28 40.63
N PRO A 753 -13.82 -51.64 40.01
CA PRO A 753 -15.09 -52.31 39.71
C PRO A 753 -14.93 -53.52 38.76
N TYR A 754 -13.74 -53.67 38.15
CA TYR A 754 -13.43 -54.74 37.21
C TYR A 754 -12.75 -55.94 37.87
N LEU A 755 -11.99 -55.77 38.97
CA LEU A 755 -11.23 -56.87 39.60
C LEU A 755 -12.11 -57.77 40.49
N ILE A 756 -12.48 -58.96 39.99
CA ILE A 756 -12.96 -60.08 40.81
C ILE A 756 -11.76 -61.00 41.08
N SER A 757 -11.43 -61.27 42.34
CA SER A 757 -10.39 -62.22 42.71
C SER A 757 -10.77 -63.64 42.24
N HIS A 758 -9.90 -64.29 41.47
CA HIS A 758 -10.05 -65.70 41.06
C HIS A 758 -9.17 -66.67 41.86
N TYR A 759 -8.50 -66.20 42.92
CA TYR A 759 -7.65 -67.02 43.78
C TYR A 759 -8.41 -67.54 45.01
N ASP A 760 -9.44 -68.36 44.81
CA ASP A 760 -10.07 -69.11 45.91
C ASP A 760 -10.62 -70.51 45.53
N HIS A 761 -10.27 -71.08 44.37
CA HIS A 761 -10.83 -72.38 43.93
C HIS A 761 -9.90 -73.61 44.05
N HIS A 762 -8.77 -73.53 44.77
CA HIS A 762 -7.90 -74.69 45.00
C HIS A 762 -7.64 -75.07 46.45
N ALA A 763 -8.46 -74.61 47.40
CA ALA A 763 -8.50 -75.18 48.74
C ALA A 763 -9.94 -75.49 49.13
N VAL A 764 -10.16 -76.73 49.58
CA VAL A 764 -11.41 -77.29 50.12
C VAL A 764 -12.39 -77.88 49.09
N GLU A 765 -12.02 -79.04 48.55
CA GLU A 765 -12.97 -80.17 48.40
C GLU A 765 -12.43 -81.35 49.22
N SER A 766 -12.63 -81.28 50.53
CA SER A 766 -12.80 -82.48 51.35
C SER A 766 -14.27 -82.52 51.73
N SER A 767 -15.04 -83.26 50.93
CA SER A 767 -16.45 -83.56 51.18
C SER A 767 -16.62 -84.36 52.49
N PRO A 768 -17.55 -83.97 53.38
CA PRO A 768 -18.15 -84.89 54.33
C PRO A 768 -19.62 -85.08 53.94
N ASP A 769 -19.93 -86.19 53.28
CA ASP A 769 -21.19 -86.89 53.43
C ASP A 769 -21.10 -88.22 52.68
N ASP A 770 -20.63 -89.24 53.39
CA ASP A 770 -21.08 -90.59 53.14
C ASP A 770 -21.54 -91.21 54.47
N GLN A 771 -22.83 -91.56 54.45
CA GLN A 771 -23.49 -92.60 55.24
C GLN A 771 -24.01 -92.28 56.66
N LYS A 772 -25.35 -92.16 56.74
CA LYS A 772 -26.11 -92.89 57.77
C LYS A 772 -27.46 -93.42 57.27
N SER A 773 -27.68 -94.68 57.66
CA SER A 773 -28.85 -95.59 57.49
C SER A 773 -28.70 -96.56 56.30
N ASN A 774 -28.72 -97.89 56.49
CA ASN A 774 -29.33 -98.67 57.56
C ASN A 774 -28.73 -100.09 57.71
N THR A 775 -28.82 -100.57 58.96
CA THR A 775 -29.11 -101.95 59.44
C THR A 775 -28.08 -103.09 59.25
N ASP A 776 -27.62 -103.58 60.41
CA ASP A 776 -27.69 -104.97 60.90
C ASP A 776 -26.38 -105.75 61.16
N PHE A 777 -26.41 -106.40 62.34
CA PHE A 777 -25.60 -107.47 62.93
C PHE A 777 -24.25 -107.17 63.60
N ASP A 778 -24.29 -107.14 64.95
CA ASP A 778 -23.64 -108.08 65.90
C ASP A 778 -22.49 -108.93 65.31
N ASP A 779 -21.34 -109.14 65.95
CA ASP A 779 -21.13 -109.50 67.35
C ASP A 779 -19.66 -109.31 67.76
N ASP A 780 -19.52 -109.23 69.07
CA ASP A 780 -18.45 -109.72 69.92
C ASP A 780 -17.08 -109.01 70.09
N ASP A 781 -16.90 -108.71 71.37
CA ASP A 781 -15.75 -109.08 72.20
C ASP A 781 -14.61 -108.07 72.47
N SER A 782 -14.81 -107.37 73.58
CA SER A 782 -14.16 -107.72 74.86
C SER A 782 -12.95 -106.90 75.34
N TYR A 783 -13.04 -106.50 76.63
CA TYR A 783 -12.03 -106.16 77.65
C TYR A 783 -10.91 -105.17 77.24
N THR A 784 -10.68 -104.03 77.90
CA THR A 784 -10.79 -103.67 79.33
C THR A 784 -10.69 -102.16 79.46
#